data_AF-A0A9Q7X9S4-F1
#
_entry.id   AF-A0A9Q7X9S4-F1
#
_cell.length_a   1.000
_cell.length_b   1.000
_cell.length_c   1.000
_cell.angle_alpha   90.00
_cell.angle_beta   90.00
_cell.angle_gamma   90.00
#
_symmetry.space_group_name_H-M   'P 1'
#
loop_
_entity.id
_entity.type
_entity.pdbx_description
1 polymer ?
#
loop_
_entity_poly.entity_id
_entity_poly.type
_entity_poly.pdbx_seq_one_letter_code
_entity_poly.pdbx_strand_id
1 'polypeptide(L)'
;MFPHPSPSKRTPPYSLPTVVTMKYSVNIRAAAVAAALAIAVLPSNGTIVKRASAASSESSNDPESCKDLPNLLEQLLSAGAALDGKPLVTSDTYALYYPAGSNPSAKELYEAIPESAYGPFDDKEGAISASNGWGKDTAVADQGYGEEAHASYGTEGGLPAFCRVGGMFETTPGGNKAQFEVWMPLVDDTTGKERPKSDNNAIDTKQNRPPEEHKIVSALSSFKRACADAWNKRLVFIVGGGQRGAVAYPEMKQTMARYRTAVAGTNMGHFSAQNGNKWLPGNPNGWTDWAHRAVHISNQVAQVAVEAFFGVAPNNRKGKTVLSPLGAESKEVFYTYFKGCSTGGRAAMAAAQRYPHDFDGIIAGSPAFDFNHLKAFQIHINSFLAVNTSAGYIPQEAYPLINQAVLKSCDKADGVADSVVSFPRQCKPDFSKLIGCKSLGLTPVNLKDTSQGTAAKPLRVSDLIESKAAPGPGLSGNPSPGKEGTAVSRKDPKTPILPRGVTSEPPVEPTKPPADATEPTPDATTKGSEIKVPAGDNSSMKTAVAKLAEGETKPVKDASGANNGKKEDAPQCLTDTQLETLANLYKPYTIDGQLINDGVLPGSEFGWSQINAITGKYGSSPSGWFHYQVMGDKVYNENSFDAGKDVTPALIMQGERSDPGETITFNPDLSAFFDAGGKLMHYHGLADALVPPLISSRYYEMVKKKVGNKIKDSYRLYMIPGMLHCRSGTGCFNFGGAGQVEAGSRPLRYDNKHDMFLALIDWVELGKAPTALIGAAYKNKNGGTPTSDSDDTAFGNGLRFTRPLCPYPTEARLKKGAVGDTGVASSFECA
;
A
#
# COMPACT_ATOMS: atom_id res chain seq x y z
N MET A 1 -3.93 54.14 60.33
CA MET A 1 -4.49 53.55 59.11
C MET A 1 -3.40 52.68 58.50
N PHE A 2 -3.28 51.36 58.72
CA PHE A 2 -4.20 50.33 59.22
C PHE A 2 -5.48 50.11 58.41
N PRO A 3 -5.95 48.85 58.19
CA PRO A 3 -5.28 47.53 58.36
C PRO A 3 -4.73 46.97 57.02
N HIS A 4 -3.64 46.19 56.86
CA HIS A 4 -2.83 45.25 57.68
C HIS A 4 -3.45 43.86 57.97
N PRO A 5 -2.65 42.76 58.05
CA PRO A 5 -1.34 42.49 57.40
C PRO A 5 -1.11 41.00 56.94
N SER A 6 0.13 40.71 56.49
CA SER A 6 0.75 39.39 56.18
C SER A 6 1.58 38.86 57.38
N PRO A 7 2.47 37.81 57.33
CA PRO A 7 2.48 36.51 56.58
C PRO A 7 3.07 35.28 57.36
N SER A 8 3.09 34.10 56.70
CA SER A 8 4.20 33.09 56.65
C SER A 8 4.39 31.94 57.70
N LYS A 9 5.09 30.88 57.21
CA LYS A 9 5.98 29.86 57.87
C LYS A 9 5.45 28.51 58.43
N ARG A 10 5.86 27.43 57.74
CA ARG A 10 6.57 26.19 58.19
C ARG A 10 6.04 25.33 59.38
N THR A 11 5.66 24.08 59.06
CA THR A 11 6.13 22.74 59.58
C THR A 11 6.70 22.62 61.02
N PRO A 12 6.55 21.49 61.77
CA PRO A 12 6.58 20.09 61.29
C PRO A 12 5.53 19.09 61.91
N PRO A 13 5.84 17.92 62.56
CA PRO A 13 5.76 16.56 61.96
C PRO A 13 5.00 15.46 62.76
N TYR A 14 4.96 14.22 62.21
CA TYR A 14 4.58 12.92 62.84
C TYR A 14 3.08 12.75 63.26
N SER A 15 2.49 11.55 63.47
CA SER A 15 2.88 10.13 63.25
C SER A 15 1.62 9.21 63.17
N LEU A 16 1.78 7.96 62.70
CA LEU A 16 0.79 6.86 62.83
C LEU A 16 0.51 6.51 64.32
N PRO A 17 -0.68 5.96 64.68
CA PRO A 17 -0.78 4.49 64.80
C PRO A 17 -2.16 3.83 64.52
N THR A 18 -2.12 2.73 63.76
CA THR A 18 -2.56 1.36 64.13
C THR A 18 -3.84 1.09 64.96
N VAL A 19 -4.88 0.60 64.28
CA VAL A 19 -5.75 -0.59 64.54
C VAL A 19 -6.35 -0.89 65.94
N VAL A 20 -7.71 -0.96 66.01
CA VAL A 20 -8.54 -1.93 66.78
C VAL A 20 -9.89 -2.11 66.03
N THR A 21 -10.11 -3.11 65.17
CA THR A 21 -10.72 -4.46 65.41
C THR A 21 -12.03 -4.56 66.22
N MET A 22 -13.15 -4.91 65.56
CA MET A 22 -14.01 -6.10 65.79
C MET A 22 -15.22 -6.01 64.83
N LYS A 23 -15.47 -6.96 63.92
CA LYS A 23 -16.01 -8.33 64.07
C LYS A 23 -17.45 -8.40 64.60
N TYR A 24 -18.34 -8.97 63.78
CA TYR A 24 -19.31 -9.96 64.22
C TYR A 24 -19.25 -11.22 63.32
N SER A 25 -19.58 -12.38 63.89
CA SER A 25 -19.66 -13.71 63.26
C SER A 25 -21.16 -14.14 63.20
N VAL A 26 -21.67 -15.28 62.72
CA VAL A 26 -21.22 -16.68 62.50
C VAL A 26 -22.33 -17.34 61.61
N ASN A 27 -22.25 -18.44 60.84
CA ASN A 27 -21.61 -19.77 60.86
C ASN A 27 -21.05 -20.13 59.43
N ILE A 28 -20.28 -21.19 59.11
CA ILE A 28 -19.94 -22.53 59.69
C ILE A 28 -20.99 -23.62 59.28
N ARG A 29 -20.67 -24.79 58.68
CA ARG A 29 -19.49 -25.69 58.61
C ARG A 29 -19.07 -25.93 57.13
N ALA A 30 -17.79 -25.90 56.73
CA ALA A 30 -16.65 -26.82 57.02
C ALA A 30 -16.73 -28.16 56.24
N ALA A 31 -15.64 -28.79 55.78
CA ALA A 31 -14.21 -28.64 56.10
C ALA A 31 -13.32 -29.09 54.89
N ALA A 32 -11.97 -29.03 54.84
CA ALA A 32 -10.92 -28.59 55.77
C ALA A 32 -9.56 -28.35 55.03
N VAL A 33 -8.69 -27.50 55.61
CA VAL A 33 -7.21 -27.65 55.77
C VAL A 33 -6.33 -28.03 54.55
N ALA A 34 -5.22 -27.35 54.24
CA ALA A 34 -4.67 -26.06 54.69
C ALA A 34 -3.52 -25.62 53.75
N ALA A 35 -3.00 -24.40 53.93
CA ALA A 35 -1.81 -23.90 53.22
C ALA A 35 -0.78 -23.31 54.20
N ALA A 36 0.50 -23.60 53.95
CA ALA A 36 1.65 -22.79 54.40
C ALA A 36 2.85 -23.12 53.47
N LEU A 37 3.28 -22.23 52.57
CA LEU A 37 4.09 -21.00 52.75
C LEU A 37 5.61 -21.26 52.66
N ALA A 38 6.16 -21.02 51.46
CA ALA A 38 7.57 -20.71 51.24
C ALA A 38 7.64 -19.72 50.06
N ILE A 39 8.45 -18.66 50.19
CA ILE A 39 8.62 -17.63 49.17
C ILE A 39 9.82 -18.00 48.29
N ALA A 40 9.63 -18.01 46.97
CA ALA A 40 10.71 -18.10 45.99
C ALA A 40 10.38 -17.26 44.75
N VAL A 41 11.41 -16.63 44.17
CA VAL A 41 11.30 -15.85 42.93
C VAL A 41 11.13 -16.82 41.75
N LEU A 42 10.20 -16.51 40.83
CA LEU A 42 10.01 -17.26 39.59
C LEU A 42 10.32 -16.38 38.37
N PRO A 43 11.23 -16.80 37.47
CA PRO A 43 11.29 -16.23 36.13
C PRO A 43 10.11 -16.73 35.29
N SER A 44 9.65 -15.91 34.34
CA SER A 44 8.57 -16.24 33.42
C SER A 44 9.02 -17.28 32.38
N ASN A 45 8.59 -18.53 32.54
CA ASN A 45 8.80 -19.57 31.53
C ASN A 45 7.92 -19.34 30.29
N GLY A 46 8.55 -19.27 29.11
CA GLY A 46 7.84 -19.29 27.82
C GLY A 46 7.02 -20.59 27.65
N THR A 47 5.82 -20.47 27.08
CA THR A 47 4.85 -21.58 27.05
C THR A 47 5.11 -22.52 25.87
N ILE A 48 5.54 -23.75 26.15
CA ILE A 48 5.75 -24.79 25.13
C ILE A 48 4.41 -25.47 24.80
N VAL A 49 3.91 -25.29 23.58
CA VAL A 49 2.78 -26.06 23.06
C VAL A 49 3.25 -27.49 22.72
N LYS A 50 2.91 -28.47 23.55
CA LYS A 50 3.30 -29.88 23.37
C LYS A 50 2.23 -30.72 22.67
N ARG A 51 2.53 -31.29 21.49
CA ARG A 51 2.08 -32.65 21.11
C ARG A 51 2.80 -33.27 19.89
N ALA A 52 3.89 -33.99 20.15
CA ALA A 52 4.36 -35.17 19.41
C ALA A 52 5.37 -35.93 20.30
N SER A 53 5.57 -37.24 20.09
CA SER A 53 6.45 -38.07 20.94
C SER A 53 7.78 -38.39 20.27
N ALA A 54 8.84 -38.39 21.08
CA ALA A 54 10.25 -38.55 20.72
C ALA A 54 10.58 -39.65 19.69
N ALA A 55 11.44 -39.30 18.74
CA ALA A 55 12.52 -40.15 18.24
C ALA A 55 13.86 -39.50 18.63
N SER A 56 14.94 -40.28 18.78
CA SER A 56 16.22 -39.78 19.30
C SER A 56 17.34 -39.79 18.26
N SER A 57 17.75 -38.59 17.87
CA SER A 57 19.01 -38.24 17.20
C SER A 57 19.43 -36.86 17.70
N GLU A 58 20.73 -36.53 17.65
CA GLU A 58 21.24 -35.28 18.24
C GLU A 58 20.49 -34.05 17.70
N SER A 59 19.84 -33.31 18.60
CA SER A 59 18.87 -32.28 18.23
C SER A 59 19.53 -31.06 17.61
N SER A 60 18.91 -30.50 16.58
CA SER A 60 19.39 -29.27 15.97
C SER A 60 19.38 -28.10 16.95
N ASN A 61 20.33 -27.19 16.77
CA ASN A 61 20.37 -25.95 17.56
C ASN A 61 19.17 -25.05 17.28
N ASP A 62 18.51 -25.17 16.12
CA ASP A 62 17.57 -24.15 15.59
C ASP A 62 16.45 -23.70 16.58
N PRO A 63 15.80 -24.59 17.37
CA PRO A 63 14.80 -24.17 18.36
C PRO A 63 15.43 -23.46 19.58
N GLU A 64 16.66 -23.82 19.96
CA GLU A 64 17.42 -23.18 21.03
C GLU A 64 17.95 -21.81 20.57
N SER A 65 18.56 -21.75 19.39
CA SER A 65 18.93 -20.52 18.67
C SER A 65 17.75 -19.56 18.57
N CYS A 66 16.56 -20.06 18.24
CA CYS A 66 15.35 -19.24 18.19
C CYS A 66 14.97 -18.67 19.56
N LYS A 67 14.96 -19.51 20.60
CA LYS A 67 14.63 -19.13 21.97
C LYS A 67 15.58 -18.09 22.55
N ASP A 68 16.88 -18.20 22.24
CA ASP A 68 17.91 -17.33 22.82
C ASP A 68 18.11 -16.03 22.01
N LEU A 69 17.57 -15.93 20.79
CA LEU A 69 17.69 -14.77 19.90
C LEU A 69 17.21 -13.43 20.48
N PRO A 70 16.12 -13.31 21.28
CA PRO A 70 15.70 -12.03 21.85
C PRO A 70 16.79 -11.41 22.71
N ASN A 71 17.42 -12.19 23.59
CA ASN A 71 18.50 -11.73 24.48
C ASN A 71 19.72 -11.22 23.69
N LEU A 72 20.04 -11.86 22.56
CA LEU A 72 21.10 -11.41 21.66
C LEU A 72 20.70 -10.11 20.94
N LEU A 73 19.47 -10.05 20.42
CA LEU A 73 18.98 -8.90 19.66
C LEU A 73 18.93 -7.64 20.53
N GLU A 74 18.48 -7.74 21.79
CA GLU A 74 18.52 -6.64 22.75
C GLU A 74 19.96 -6.15 23.01
N GLN A 75 20.93 -7.06 23.14
CA GLN A 75 22.35 -6.70 23.32
C GLN A 75 22.94 -6.00 22.09
N LEU A 76 22.65 -6.51 20.88
CA LEU A 76 23.13 -5.94 19.62
C LEU A 76 22.56 -4.54 19.38
N LEU A 77 21.24 -4.38 19.55
CA LEU A 77 20.55 -3.11 19.35
C LEU A 77 20.95 -2.07 20.40
N SER A 78 21.12 -2.48 21.66
CA SER A 78 21.67 -1.61 22.72
C SER A 78 23.14 -1.22 22.50
N ALA A 79 23.89 -2.00 21.72
CA ALA A 79 25.27 -1.73 21.35
C ALA A 79 25.43 -0.90 20.05
N GLY A 80 24.33 -0.56 19.37
CA GLY A 80 24.36 0.24 18.14
C GLY A 80 24.52 -0.55 16.84
N ALA A 81 24.18 -1.84 16.81
CA ALA A 81 24.18 -2.68 15.60
C ALA A 81 23.22 -2.20 14.47
N ALA A 82 22.38 -1.21 14.75
CA ALA A 82 21.43 -0.60 13.81
C ALA A 82 21.57 0.94 13.83
N LEU A 83 20.87 1.61 12.91
CA LEU A 83 20.68 3.07 12.92
C LEU A 83 21.99 3.88 12.93
N ASP A 84 22.99 3.42 12.17
CA ASP A 84 24.33 4.04 12.05
C ASP A 84 25.05 4.19 13.40
N GLY A 85 25.09 3.14 14.22
CA GLY A 85 25.80 3.13 15.50
C GLY A 85 25.01 3.65 16.70
N LYS A 86 23.71 3.95 16.54
CA LYS A 86 22.88 4.53 17.61
C LYS A 86 22.22 3.41 18.44
N PRO A 87 22.40 3.38 19.77
CA PRO A 87 21.68 2.46 20.64
C PRO A 87 20.16 2.59 20.45
N LEU A 88 19.49 1.46 20.23
CA LEU A 88 18.03 1.37 20.13
C LEU A 88 17.47 0.68 21.37
N VAL A 89 16.54 1.36 22.07
CA VAL A 89 15.86 0.81 23.24
C VAL A 89 14.73 -0.09 22.78
N THR A 90 14.85 -1.38 23.08
CA THR A 90 13.80 -2.40 22.89
C THR A 90 13.12 -2.77 24.21
N SER A 91 11.87 -3.25 24.11
CA SER A 91 11.14 -3.86 25.22
C SER A 91 10.20 -4.94 24.72
N ASP A 92 9.63 -5.72 25.64
CA ASP A 92 8.56 -6.70 25.35
C ASP A 92 8.97 -7.73 24.28
N THR A 93 10.27 -8.07 24.21
CA THR A 93 10.81 -8.97 23.18
C THR A 93 10.44 -10.42 23.46
N TYR A 94 10.24 -11.19 22.39
CA TYR A 94 9.88 -12.60 22.45
C TYR A 94 10.37 -13.36 21.23
N ALA A 95 10.52 -14.68 21.37
CA ALA A 95 10.67 -15.58 20.25
C ALA A 95 9.86 -16.87 20.44
N LEU A 96 9.34 -17.40 19.33
CA LEU A 96 8.57 -18.63 19.25
C LEU A 96 9.02 -19.46 18.04
N TYR A 97 9.35 -20.72 18.28
CA TYR A 97 9.58 -21.71 17.24
C TYR A 97 8.25 -22.36 16.83
N TYR A 98 7.96 -22.35 15.53
CA TYR A 98 6.82 -23.04 14.94
C TYR A 98 7.32 -24.21 14.08
N PRO A 99 6.85 -25.45 14.32
CA PRO A 99 7.23 -26.61 13.51
C PRO A 99 6.61 -26.58 12.11
N ALA A 100 7.18 -27.36 11.18
CA ALA A 100 6.67 -27.52 9.83
C ALA A 100 5.17 -27.86 9.78
N GLY A 101 4.45 -27.26 8.83
CA GLY A 101 3.00 -27.36 8.72
C GLY A 101 2.21 -26.39 9.61
N SER A 102 2.87 -25.65 10.50
CA SER A 102 2.20 -24.62 11.33
C SER A 102 1.54 -23.54 10.48
N ASN A 103 0.39 -23.05 10.94
CA ASN A 103 -0.29 -21.91 10.35
C ASN A 103 -1.11 -21.15 11.42
N PRO A 104 -0.46 -20.44 12.36
CA PRO A 104 -1.14 -19.80 13.49
C PRO A 104 -2.08 -18.68 13.03
N SER A 105 -3.27 -18.59 13.63
CA SER A 105 -4.22 -17.51 13.39
C SER A 105 -3.67 -16.14 13.83
N ALA A 106 -4.25 -15.04 13.35
CA ALA A 106 -3.86 -13.72 13.85
C ALA A 106 -4.06 -13.62 15.38
N LYS A 107 -5.10 -14.26 15.94
CA LYS A 107 -5.33 -14.29 17.39
C LYS A 107 -4.18 -14.96 18.15
N GLU A 108 -3.77 -16.16 17.74
CA GLU A 108 -2.62 -16.87 18.32
C GLU A 108 -1.30 -16.10 18.14
N LEU A 109 -1.17 -15.33 17.05
CA LEU A 109 -0.02 -14.47 16.83
C LEU A 109 0.00 -13.26 17.81
N TYR A 110 -1.15 -12.63 18.07
CA TYR A 110 -1.27 -11.53 19.04
C TYR A 110 -1.25 -11.99 20.52
N GLU A 111 -1.59 -13.24 20.82
CA GLU A 111 -1.44 -13.84 22.16
C GLU A 111 0.03 -13.99 22.60
N ALA A 112 0.97 -13.99 21.66
CA ALA A 112 2.41 -13.99 21.95
C ALA A 112 2.97 -12.61 22.38
N ILE A 113 2.23 -11.53 22.10
CA ILE A 113 2.70 -10.15 22.35
C ILE A 113 2.31 -9.77 23.79
N PRO A 114 3.28 -9.41 24.67
CA PRO A 114 3.00 -9.04 26.06
C PRO A 114 1.98 -7.91 26.20
N GLU A 115 1.11 -7.95 27.21
CA GLU A 115 0.12 -6.87 27.43
C GLU A 115 0.77 -5.50 27.74
N SER A 116 2.03 -5.48 28.17
CA SER A 116 2.85 -4.28 28.36
C SER A 116 3.32 -3.60 27.06
N ALA A 117 3.15 -4.27 25.90
CA ALA A 117 3.47 -3.71 24.59
C ALA A 117 2.41 -2.73 24.06
N TYR A 118 1.18 -2.75 24.60
CA TYR A 118 0.05 -1.94 24.13
C TYR A 118 -0.09 -0.66 24.96
N GLY A 119 -0.18 0.49 24.29
CA GLY A 119 -0.44 1.78 24.90
C GLY A 119 -1.91 2.01 25.27
N PRO A 120 -2.23 3.08 26.03
CA PRO A 120 -3.59 3.36 26.50
C PRO A 120 -4.57 3.80 25.39
N PHE A 121 -4.09 4.06 24.17
CA PHE A 121 -4.90 4.41 23.00
C PHE A 121 -4.90 3.32 21.91
N ASP A 122 -4.23 2.20 22.17
CA ASP A 122 -4.12 1.08 21.26
C ASP A 122 -5.37 0.19 21.28
N ASP A 123 -5.71 -0.35 20.12
CA ASP A 123 -6.89 -1.17 19.87
C ASP A 123 -6.43 -2.56 19.40
N LYS A 124 -6.12 -3.44 20.39
CA LYS A 124 -5.63 -4.81 20.20
C LYS A 124 -6.59 -5.67 19.38
N GLU A 125 -7.89 -5.64 19.71
CA GLU A 125 -8.92 -6.39 18.97
C GLU A 125 -9.08 -5.85 17.54
N GLY A 126 -8.98 -4.53 17.36
CA GLY A 126 -8.87 -3.92 16.04
C GLY A 126 -7.64 -4.38 15.26
N ALA A 127 -6.47 -4.44 15.90
CA ALA A 127 -5.21 -4.88 15.27
C ALA A 127 -5.25 -6.37 14.86
N ILE A 128 -5.85 -7.23 15.70
CA ILE A 128 -6.18 -8.63 15.36
C ILE A 128 -7.12 -8.65 14.15
N SER A 129 -8.21 -7.89 14.20
CA SER A 129 -9.22 -7.79 13.13
C SER A 129 -8.66 -7.26 11.80
N ALA A 130 -7.68 -6.36 11.85
CA ALA A 130 -7.01 -5.79 10.67
C ALA A 130 -5.84 -6.65 10.15
N SER A 131 -5.36 -7.61 10.95
CA SER A 131 -4.38 -8.63 10.58
C SER A 131 -5.04 -9.90 10.04
N ASN A 132 -6.26 -10.20 10.50
CA ASN A 132 -7.17 -11.12 9.82
C ASN A 132 -7.43 -10.59 8.41
N GLY A 133 -6.94 -11.31 7.40
CA GLY A 133 -7.11 -10.94 6.00
C GLY A 133 -8.55 -11.09 5.51
N TRP A 134 -8.76 -10.72 4.25
CA TRP A 134 -9.98 -11.04 3.49
C TRP A 134 -9.97 -12.53 3.11
N GLY A 135 -10.04 -13.38 4.13
CA GLY A 135 -9.80 -14.82 4.10
C GLY A 135 -9.33 -15.31 5.47
N LYS A 136 -10.05 -16.27 6.06
CA LYS A 136 -9.79 -16.76 7.43
C LYS A 136 -8.49 -17.55 7.49
N ASP A 137 -7.49 -16.99 8.17
CA ASP A 137 -6.25 -17.58 8.75
C ASP A 137 -5.40 -18.58 7.93
N THR A 138 -5.82 -18.92 6.73
CA THR A 138 -5.16 -19.87 5.82
C THR A 138 -3.96 -19.21 5.17
N ALA A 139 -2.76 -19.78 5.37
CA ALA A 139 -1.74 -19.66 4.33
C ALA A 139 -2.34 -20.36 3.10
N VAL A 140 -2.51 -19.62 2.01
CA VAL A 140 -3.41 -20.01 0.93
C VAL A 140 -2.85 -21.24 0.24
N ALA A 141 -3.59 -22.34 0.31
CA ALA A 141 -3.30 -23.58 -0.39
C ALA A 141 -3.26 -23.30 -1.90
N ASP A 142 -2.05 -23.17 -2.43
CA ASP A 142 -1.78 -22.46 -3.69
C ASP A 142 -1.99 -23.34 -4.94
N GLN A 143 -2.73 -24.44 -4.78
CA GLN A 143 -3.18 -25.38 -5.84
C GLN A 143 -2.13 -25.63 -6.93
N GLY A 144 -0.97 -26.19 -6.54
CA GLY A 144 0.14 -26.54 -7.44
C GLY A 144 1.25 -25.50 -7.60
N TYR A 145 1.07 -24.23 -7.20
CA TYR A 145 2.15 -23.24 -7.25
C TYR A 145 3.35 -23.64 -6.38
N GLY A 146 3.06 -24.22 -5.21
CA GLY A 146 4.08 -24.76 -4.31
C GLY A 146 4.84 -25.94 -4.93
N GLU A 147 4.21 -26.75 -5.77
CA GLU A 147 4.86 -27.90 -6.41
C GLU A 147 5.86 -27.44 -7.48
N GLU A 148 5.52 -26.41 -8.28
CA GLU A 148 6.46 -25.72 -9.17
C GLU A 148 7.58 -24.99 -8.38
N ALA A 149 7.29 -24.49 -7.18
CA ALA A 149 8.21 -23.75 -6.31
C ALA A 149 9.06 -24.62 -5.36
N HIS A 150 9.02 -25.95 -5.48
CA HIS A 150 9.66 -26.90 -4.54
C HIS A 150 9.22 -26.75 -3.06
N ALA A 151 8.04 -26.18 -2.80
CA ALA A 151 7.41 -26.13 -1.49
C ALA A 151 6.61 -27.42 -1.23
N SER A 152 7.21 -28.34 -0.48
CA SER A 152 6.70 -29.67 -0.12
C SER A 152 5.53 -29.68 0.89
N TYR A 153 4.71 -28.63 0.92
CA TYR A 153 3.58 -28.52 1.85
C TYR A 153 2.28 -28.97 1.18
N GLY A 154 1.54 -29.81 1.89
CA GLY A 154 0.35 -30.47 1.37
C GLY A 154 -0.80 -29.50 1.02
N THR A 155 -1.84 -30.07 0.42
CA THR A 155 -3.04 -29.39 -0.11
C THR A 155 -3.84 -28.55 0.89
N GLU A 156 -3.48 -28.54 2.17
CA GLU A 156 -4.14 -27.80 3.26
C GLU A 156 -3.44 -26.49 3.64
N GLY A 157 -2.26 -26.17 3.07
CA GLY A 157 -1.64 -24.85 3.21
C GLY A 157 -0.90 -24.60 4.53
N GLY A 158 0.16 -25.37 4.78
CA GLY A 158 1.08 -25.15 5.91
C GLY A 158 2.29 -24.28 5.55
N LEU A 159 2.93 -23.69 6.56
CA LEU A 159 4.24 -23.01 6.45
C LEU A 159 5.41 -24.01 6.62
N PRO A 160 6.65 -23.65 6.23
CA PRO A 160 7.85 -24.33 6.73
C PRO A 160 7.92 -24.31 8.26
N ALA A 161 8.87 -25.04 8.86
CA ALA A 161 9.33 -24.68 10.19
C ALA A 161 9.86 -23.23 10.19
N PHE A 162 9.63 -22.44 11.25
CA PHE A 162 10.18 -21.09 11.33
C PHE A 162 10.43 -20.62 12.77
N CYS A 163 11.42 -19.75 12.93
CA CYS A 163 11.56 -18.92 14.12
C CYS A 163 10.83 -17.59 13.90
N ARG A 164 9.90 -17.24 14.78
CA ARG A 164 9.32 -15.89 14.89
C ARG A 164 9.99 -15.17 16.05
N VAL A 165 10.66 -14.05 15.78
CA VAL A 165 11.12 -13.10 16.81
C VAL A 165 10.40 -11.77 16.63
N GLY A 166 10.10 -11.10 17.73
CA GLY A 166 9.44 -9.81 17.73
C GLY A 166 9.60 -9.05 19.04
N GLY A 167 9.04 -7.85 19.09
CA GLY A 167 9.05 -7.00 20.27
C GLY A 167 8.70 -5.56 19.91
N MET A 168 8.90 -4.66 20.87
CA MET A 168 8.71 -3.22 20.72
C MET A 168 10.06 -2.49 20.73
N PHE A 169 10.13 -1.33 20.08
CA PHE A 169 11.25 -0.38 20.20
C PHE A 169 10.75 1.05 20.34
N GLU A 170 11.48 1.89 21.06
CA GLU A 170 11.18 3.33 21.13
C GLU A 170 11.56 4.04 19.82
N THR A 171 10.61 4.74 19.21
CA THR A 171 10.85 5.57 18.01
C THR A 171 11.30 6.99 18.37
N THR A 172 11.06 7.40 19.61
CA THR A 172 11.52 8.65 20.22
C THR A 172 11.77 8.42 21.72
N PRO A 173 12.85 8.94 22.33
CA PRO A 173 13.19 8.69 23.73
C PRO A 173 12.06 9.03 24.70
N GLY A 174 11.60 8.04 25.48
CA GLY A 174 10.51 8.20 26.45
C GLY A 174 9.14 8.55 25.83
N GLY A 175 8.96 8.28 24.52
CA GLY A 175 7.77 8.60 23.76
C GLY A 175 7.14 7.36 23.11
N ASN A 176 6.98 7.41 21.79
CA ASN A 176 6.27 6.38 21.05
C ASN A 176 7.05 5.06 20.94
N LYS A 177 6.30 3.97 20.80
CA LYS A 177 6.84 2.64 20.48
C LYS A 177 6.25 2.11 19.18
N ALA A 178 7.05 1.38 18.42
CA ALA A 178 6.59 0.59 17.29
C ALA A 178 6.93 -0.90 17.49
N GLN A 179 6.10 -1.79 16.94
CA GLN A 179 6.36 -3.22 16.93
C GLN A 179 7.27 -3.58 15.75
N PHE A 180 8.21 -4.50 15.96
CA PHE A 180 8.87 -5.24 14.89
C PHE A 180 8.52 -6.73 14.97
N GLU A 181 8.50 -7.40 13.81
CA GLU A 181 8.53 -8.86 13.72
C GLU A 181 9.40 -9.35 12.58
N VAL A 182 10.04 -10.50 12.78
CA VAL A 182 10.88 -11.20 11.81
C VAL A 182 10.58 -12.70 11.91
N TRP A 183 10.19 -13.32 10.79
CA TRP A 183 9.95 -14.76 10.69
C TRP A 183 10.99 -15.36 9.75
N MET A 184 11.78 -16.31 10.25
CA MET A 184 12.94 -16.88 9.56
C MET A 184 12.70 -18.38 9.33
N PRO A 185 12.66 -18.85 8.07
CA PRO A 185 12.33 -20.25 7.77
C PRO A 185 13.50 -21.18 8.15
N LEU A 186 13.15 -22.39 8.58
CA LEU A 186 14.04 -23.41 9.11
C LEU A 186 13.80 -24.75 8.42
N VAL A 187 14.76 -25.67 8.56
CA VAL A 187 14.71 -26.99 7.91
C VAL A 187 13.62 -27.87 8.55
N ASP A 188 12.78 -28.47 7.69
CA ASP A 188 11.72 -29.38 8.12
C ASP A 188 12.31 -30.73 8.60
N ASP A 189 11.97 -31.13 9.83
CA ASP A 189 12.57 -32.28 10.54
C ASP A 189 12.08 -33.67 10.06
N THR A 190 11.56 -33.75 8.84
CA THR A 190 10.69 -34.86 8.39
C THR A 190 11.43 -36.04 7.75
N THR A 191 12.75 -35.94 7.52
CA THR A 191 13.49 -36.88 6.66
C THR A 191 14.49 -37.79 7.36
N GLY A 192 14.74 -37.60 8.67
CA GLY A 192 15.65 -38.46 9.45
C GLY A 192 17.12 -38.48 8.99
N LYS A 193 17.52 -37.54 8.14
CA LYS A 193 18.92 -37.35 7.72
C LYS A 193 19.67 -36.53 8.76
N GLU A 194 20.96 -36.79 8.93
CA GLU A 194 21.84 -35.91 9.68
C GLU A 194 21.76 -34.49 9.09
N ARG A 195 21.42 -33.49 9.92
CA ARG A 195 21.42 -32.10 9.47
C ARG A 195 22.88 -31.65 9.27
N PRO A 196 23.19 -30.87 8.21
CA PRO A 196 24.50 -30.24 8.11
C PRO A 196 24.73 -29.35 9.34
N LYS A 197 25.95 -29.40 9.87
CA LYS A 197 26.32 -28.67 11.09
C LYS A 197 26.22 -27.17 10.85
N SER A 198 25.75 -26.42 11.84
CA SER A 198 25.81 -24.95 11.81
C SER A 198 27.28 -24.55 11.66
N ASP A 199 27.59 -23.79 10.61
CA ASP A 199 28.96 -23.39 10.30
C ASP A 199 29.38 -22.27 11.27
N ASN A 200 29.76 -22.70 12.49
CA ASN A 200 30.28 -21.86 13.58
C ASN A 200 31.69 -21.34 13.21
N ASN A 201 31.78 -20.61 12.10
CA ASN A 201 32.94 -19.83 11.71
C ASN A 201 33.26 -18.88 12.86
N ALA A 202 34.40 -19.11 13.50
CA ALA A 202 34.83 -18.32 14.64
C ALA A 202 35.09 -16.87 14.18
N ILE A 203 34.26 -15.94 14.68
CA ILE A 203 34.43 -14.50 14.45
C ILE A 203 35.82 -14.11 14.96
N ASP A 204 36.60 -13.35 14.17
CA ASP A 204 37.97 -13.04 14.58
C ASP A 204 38.01 -12.00 15.72
N THR A 205 38.11 -12.51 16.94
CA THR A 205 38.24 -11.73 18.18
C THR A 205 39.60 -11.07 18.35
N LYS A 206 40.54 -11.23 17.40
CA LYS A 206 41.91 -10.69 17.48
C LYS A 206 42.13 -9.41 16.65
N GLN A 207 41.13 -8.98 15.88
CA GLN A 207 41.22 -7.71 15.16
C GLN A 207 41.11 -6.51 16.13
N ASN A 208 41.84 -5.44 15.83
CA ASN A 208 41.92 -4.24 16.65
C ASN A 208 40.71 -3.30 16.38
N ARG A 209 39.52 -3.76 16.78
CA ARG A 209 38.22 -3.12 16.49
C ARG A 209 37.92 -1.91 17.41
N PRO A 210 36.97 -1.03 17.05
CA PRO A 210 36.43 -0.01 17.95
C PRO A 210 35.84 -0.57 19.27
N PRO A 211 35.77 0.21 20.36
CA PRO A 211 35.21 -0.25 21.65
C PRO A 211 33.74 -0.70 21.59
N GLU A 212 32.93 -0.11 20.71
CA GLU A 212 31.54 -0.51 20.45
C GLU A 212 31.45 -1.91 19.80
N GLU A 213 32.24 -2.18 18.76
CA GLU A 213 32.27 -3.46 18.06
C GLU A 213 32.65 -4.63 18.97
N HIS A 214 33.51 -4.41 19.98
CA HIS A 214 33.88 -5.46 20.94
C HIS A 214 32.68 -6.05 21.70
N LYS A 215 31.65 -5.25 21.99
CA LYS A 215 30.41 -5.75 22.64
C LYS A 215 29.60 -6.60 21.68
N ILE A 216 29.47 -6.15 20.44
CA ILE A 216 28.75 -6.81 19.35
C ILE A 216 29.39 -8.18 19.05
N VAL A 217 30.71 -8.21 18.84
CA VAL A 217 31.48 -9.46 18.60
C VAL A 217 31.39 -10.41 19.80
N SER A 218 31.49 -9.90 21.03
CA SER A 218 31.36 -10.72 22.25
C SER A 218 29.99 -11.42 22.31
N ALA A 219 28.89 -10.68 22.12
CA ALA A 219 27.54 -11.24 22.14
C ALA A 219 27.36 -12.32 21.05
N LEU A 220 27.76 -12.04 19.81
CA LEU A 220 27.67 -12.99 18.70
C LEU A 220 28.54 -14.24 18.90
N SER A 221 29.72 -14.10 19.52
CA SER A 221 30.63 -15.23 19.76
C SER A 221 30.05 -16.29 20.72
N SER A 222 29.06 -15.89 21.53
CA SER A 222 28.35 -16.79 22.45
C SER A 222 27.15 -17.52 21.83
N PHE A 223 26.69 -17.11 20.63
CA PHE A 223 25.42 -17.53 20.07
C PHE A 223 25.53 -18.72 19.11
N LYS A 224 24.66 -19.72 19.30
CA LYS A 224 24.46 -20.82 18.36
C LYS A 224 23.69 -20.33 17.14
N ARG A 225 24.28 -20.37 15.94
CA ARG A 225 23.58 -20.03 14.69
C ARG A 225 22.66 -21.17 14.23
N ALA A 226 21.57 -20.81 13.56
CA ALA A 226 20.63 -21.75 12.96
C ALA A 226 21.06 -22.18 11.54
N CYS A 227 20.54 -23.31 11.08
CA CYS A 227 20.79 -23.80 9.73
C CYS A 227 20.09 -22.95 8.66
N ALA A 228 20.84 -22.48 7.66
CA ALA A 228 20.36 -21.59 6.60
C ALA A 228 19.74 -22.31 5.39
N ASP A 229 19.81 -23.64 5.30
CA ASP A 229 19.46 -24.41 4.09
C ASP A 229 17.99 -24.25 3.62
N ALA A 230 17.07 -23.94 4.54
CA ALA A 230 15.67 -23.70 4.23
C ALA A 230 15.36 -22.26 3.79
N TRP A 231 16.36 -21.37 3.83
CA TRP A 231 16.22 -19.95 3.57
C TRP A 231 16.94 -19.55 2.27
N ASN A 232 16.19 -18.93 1.36
CA ASN A 232 16.69 -18.58 0.03
C ASN A 232 17.66 -17.36 -0.02
N LYS A 233 18.24 -16.96 1.12
CA LYS A 233 19.11 -15.77 1.28
C LYS A 233 18.44 -14.45 0.87
N ARG A 234 17.14 -14.30 1.16
CA ARG A 234 16.38 -13.06 0.98
C ARG A 234 15.48 -12.74 2.16
N LEU A 235 15.43 -11.47 2.56
CA LEU A 235 14.53 -10.92 3.56
C LEU A 235 13.48 -10.06 2.85
N VAL A 236 12.19 -10.27 3.13
CA VAL A 236 11.10 -9.46 2.55
C VAL A 236 10.34 -8.72 3.63
N PHE A 237 10.50 -7.40 3.66
CA PHE A 237 9.73 -6.50 4.52
C PHE A 237 8.35 -6.19 3.90
N ILE A 238 7.31 -6.22 4.73
CA ILE A 238 5.90 -6.19 4.29
C ILE A 238 5.08 -5.37 5.31
N VAL A 239 4.28 -4.41 4.82
CA VAL A 239 3.37 -3.60 5.67
C VAL A 239 1.98 -3.44 5.05
N GLY A 240 1.02 -2.98 5.87
CA GLY A 240 -0.41 -2.95 5.52
C GLY A 240 -0.89 -1.77 4.67
N GLY A 241 -2.16 -1.85 4.27
CA GLY A 241 -2.94 -0.74 3.71
C GLY A 241 -3.71 0.04 4.78
N GLY A 242 -4.25 1.22 4.43
CA GLY A 242 -5.07 2.06 5.31
C GLY A 242 -4.33 2.68 6.50
N GLN A 243 -5.02 2.88 7.62
CA GLN A 243 -4.47 3.48 8.86
C GLN A 243 -4.21 2.43 9.97
N ARG A 244 -4.26 1.14 9.60
CA ARG A 244 -4.16 0.04 10.55
C ARG A 244 -2.84 0.05 11.31
N GLY A 245 -2.91 -0.20 12.60
CA GLY A 245 -1.76 -0.50 13.44
C GLY A 245 -1.56 -2.01 13.51
N ALA A 246 -1.08 -2.63 12.42
CA ALA A 246 -1.16 -4.09 12.29
C ALA A 246 -0.17 -4.69 11.29
N VAL A 247 0.60 -5.68 11.76
CA VAL A 247 1.58 -6.45 10.98
C VAL A 247 0.88 -7.23 9.86
N ALA A 248 1.54 -7.39 8.71
CA ALA A 248 0.95 -7.95 7.50
C ALA A 248 0.94 -9.49 7.44
N TYR A 249 0.50 -10.17 8.50
CA TYR A 249 0.60 -11.63 8.61
C TYR A 249 0.12 -12.42 7.38
N PRO A 250 -1.04 -12.14 6.74
CA PRO A 250 -1.48 -12.93 5.57
C PRO A 250 -0.49 -12.85 4.40
N GLU A 251 0.11 -11.68 4.18
CA GLU A 251 1.11 -11.51 3.13
C GLU A 251 2.50 -12.01 3.56
N MET A 252 2.87 -11.92 4.83
CA MET A 252 4.08 -12.57 5.37
C MET A 252 4.00 -14.10 5.21
N LYS A 253 2.89 -14.72 5.64
CA LYS A 253 2.58 -16.15 5.42
C LYS A 253 2.74 -16.55 3.96
N GLN A 254 2.02 -15.87 3.06
CA GLN A 254 2.04 -16.24 1.64
C GLN A 254 3.41 -16.04 0.99
N THR A 255 4.19 -15.05 1.44
CA THR A 255 5.53 -14.79 0.91
C THR A 255 6.54 -15.84 1.38
N MET A 256 6.53 -16.21 2.67
CA MET A 256 7.35 -17.30 3.18
C MET A 256 7.01 -18.64 2.49
N ALA A 257 5.71 -18.95 2.35
CA ALA A 257 5.23 -20.17 1.70
C ALA A 257 5.64 -20.27 0.22
N ARG A 258 5.42 -19.20 -0.57
CA ARG A 258 5.73 -19.17 -2.01
C ARG A 258 7.22 -19.15 -2.33
N TYR A 259 8.03 -18.44 -1.52
CA TYR A 259 9.39 -18.05 -1.94
C TYR A 259 10.52 -18.54 -1.03
N ARG A 260 10.22 -19.13 0.14
CA ARG A 260 11.21 -19.57 1.15
C ARG A 260 12.10 -18.42 1.68
N THR A 261 11.53 -17.23 1.74
CA THR A 261 12.18 -16.01 2.24
C THR A 261 12.03 -15.89 3.76
N ALA A 262 12.99 -15.24 4.41
CA ALA A 262 12.71 -14.59 5.69
C ALA A 262 11.74 -13.43 5.41
N VAL A 263 10.79 -13.18 6.31
CA VAL A 263 9.79 -12.11 6.14
C VAL A 263 9.71 -11.26 7.41
N ALA A 264 9.50 -9.96 7.25
CA ALA A 264 9.45 -9.02 8.36
C ALA A 264 8.34 -7.99 8.18
N GLY A 265 7.93 -7.35 9.28
CA GLY A 265 6.89 -6.34 9.27
C GLY A 265 6.86 -5.52 10.56
N THR A 266 5.92 -4.57 10.61
CA THR A 266 5.74 -3.65 11.73
C THR A 266 4.27 -3.29 11.89
N ASN A 267 3.86 -2.90 13.10
CA ASN A 267 2.56 -2.27 13.34
C ASN A 267 2.52 -0.81 12.84
N MET A 268 3.64 -0.23 12.43
CA MET A 268 3.80 1.15 11.94
C MET A 268 3.64 2.25 13.01
N GLY A 269 3.76 1.94 14.31
CA GLY A 269 3.82 2.94 15.41
C GLY A 269 2.63 2.97 16.38
N HIS A 270 1.67 2.06 16.21
CA HIS A 270 0.45 1.93 17.02
C HIS A 270 -0.22 0.58 16.75
N PHE A 271 -1.21 0.19 17.55
CA PHE A 271 -2.10 -0.94 17.28
C PHE A 271 -3.52 -0.45 17.00
N SER A 272 -4.10 -0.80 15.84
CA SER A 272 -5.49 -0.41 15.53
C SER A 272 -6.15 -1.17 14.37
N ALA A 273 -7.49 -1.12 14.37
CA ALA A 273 -8.34 -1.56 13.27
C ALA A 273 -7.98 -0.92 11.92
N GLN A 274 -8.44 -1.54 10.82
CA GLN A 274 -8.13 -1.17 9.43
C GLN A 274 -8.34 0.33 9.10
N ASN A 275 -9.35 0.92 9.74
CA ASN A 275 -9.77 2.31 9.62
C ASN A 275 -9.76 3.05 10.98
N GLY A 276 -9.02 2.51 11.96
CA GLY A 276 -8.95 3.00 13.33
C GLY A 276 -8.17 4.32 13.44
N ASN A 277 -8.75 5.26 14.19
CA ASN A 277 -8.35 6.66 14.29
C ASN A 277 -8.17 7.16 15.75
N LYS A 278 -8.36 6.29 16.76
CA LYS A 278 -8.20 6.63 18.19
C LYS A 278 -6.76 6.97 18.59
N TRP A 279 -5.78 6.47 17.85
CA TRP A 279 -4.35 6.70 18.06
C TRP A 279 -3.85 8.05 17.53
N LEU A 280 -4.70 8.81 16.81
CA LEU A 280 -4.35 10.05 16.13
C LEU A 280 -4.24 11.30 17.03
N PRO A 281 -5.18 11.58 17.96
CA PRO A 281 -5.24 12.88 18.63
C PRO A 281 -4.01 13.12 19.52
N GLY A 282 -3.34 14.25 19.30
CA GLY A 282 -2.16 14.63 20.08
C GLY A 282 -0.92 13.76 19.87
N ASN A 283 -0.88 12.90 18.84
CA ASN A 283 0.20 11.95 18.57
C ASN A 283 1.00 12.28 17.28
N PRO A 284 1.74 13.41 17.22
CA PRO A 284 2.48 13.80 16.01
C PRO A 284 3.63 12.84 15.68
N ASN A 285 4.22 12.19 16.68
CA ASN A 285 5.25 11.17 16.48
C ASN A 285 4.69 9.93 15.78
N GLY A 286 3.46 9.51 16.11
CA GLY A 286 2.84 8.31 15.54
C GLY A 286 2.60 8.47 14.04
N TRP A 287 2.32 9.70 13.60
CA TRP A 287 2.27 10.02 12.17
C TRP A 287 3.63 9.91 11.48
N THR A 288 4.73 10.33 12.13
CA THR A 288 6.09 10.17 11.57
C THR A 288 6.51 8.68 11.54
N ASP A 289 6.10 7.92 12.55
CA ASP A 289 6.29 6.47 12.65
C ASP A 289 5.58 5.75 11.51
N TRP A 290 4.29 6.05 11.33
CA TRP A 290 3.45 5.53 10.25
C TRP A 290 3.90 6.03 8.87
N ALA A 291 4.39 7.27 8.76
CA ALA A 291 4.87 7.84 7.51
C ALA A 291 6.09 7.07 7.00
N HIS A 292 7.13 6.91 7.83
CA HIS A 292 8.38 6.29 7.40
C HIS A 292 9.28 5.73 8.52
N ARG A 293 9.24 6.31 9.73
CA ARG A 293 10.27 6.03 10.75
C ARG A 293 10.17 4.62 11.35
N ALA A 294 8.97 4.10 11.61
CA ALA A 294 8.81 2.74 12.15
C ALA A 294 9.24 1.67 11.13
N VAL A 295 8.98 1.91 9.83
CA VAL A 295 9.34 1.01 8.73
C VAL A 295 10.86 0.88 8.61
N HIS A 296 11.57 2.01 8.59
CA HIS A 296 13.03 2.05 8.54
C HIS A 296 13.67 1.30 9.72
N ILE A 297 13.30 1.66 10.96
CA ILE A 297 13.90 1.06 12.15
C ILE A 297 13.59 -0.44 12.23
N SER A 298 12.36 -0.86 11.93
CA SER A 298 11.97 -2.28 11.92
C SER A 298 12.74 -3.10 10.86
N ASN A 299 13.01 -2.51 9.70
CA ASN A 299 13.82 -3.16 8.65
C ASN A 299 15.30 -3.30 9.06
N GLN A 300 15.85 -2.28 9.71
CA GLN A 300 17.21 -2.32 10.27
C GLN A 300 17.32 -3.39 11.37
N VAL A 301 16.35 -3.46 12.29
CA VAL A 301 16.23 -4.54 13.28
C VAL A 301 16.10 -5.92 12.62
N ALA A 302 15.31 -6.03 11.55
CA ALA A 302 15.14 -7.30 10.82
C ALA A 302 16.42 -7.76 10.13
N GLN A 303 17.24 -6.85 9.61
CA GLN A 303 18.55 -7.18 9.03
C GLN A 303 19.52 -7.68 10.11
N VAL A 304 19.60 -7.02 11.27
CA VAL A 304 20.40 -7.46 12.42
C VAL A 304 19.96 -8.85 12.91
N ALA A 305 18.64 -9.10 13.00
CA ALA A 305 18.10 -10.39 13.44
C ALA A 305 18.46 -11.53 12.46
N VAL A 306 18.25 -11.32 11.15
CA VAL A 306 18.59 -12.31 10.10
C VAL A 306 20.09 -12.58 10.04
N GLU A 307 20.92 -11.54 10.11
CA GLU A 307 22.38 -11.65 10.11
C GLU A 307 22.90 -12.43 11.32
N ALA A 308 22.41 -12.12 12.52
CA ALA A 308 22.78 -12.81 13.75
C ALA A 308 22.32 -14.28 13.76
N PHE A 309 21.11 -14.55 13.24
CA PHE A 309 20.48 -15.87 13.28
C PHE A 309 21.13 -16.88 12.31
N PHE A 310 21.38 -16.47 11.06
CA PHE A 310 21.93 -17.34 10.01
C PHE A 310 23.44 -17.13 9.75
N GLY A 311 24.04 -16.02 10.18
CA GLY A 311 25.46 -15.73 9.94
C GLY A 311 25.82 -15.16 8.56
N VAL A 312 24.81 -14.76 7.78
CA VAL A 312 24.94 -14.19 6.43
C VAL A 312 24.74 -12.68 6.51
N ALA A 313 25.65 -11.87 5.95
CA ALA A 313 25.56 -10.42 6.02
C ALA A 313 24.50 -9.86 5.03
N PRO A 314 23.90 -8.68 5.28
CA PRO A 314 23.08 -8.00 4.27
C PRO A 314 23.94 -7.56 3.08
N ASN A 315 23.34 -7.45 1.90
CA ASN A 315 24.04 -6.95 0.70
C ASN A 315 24.52 -5.50 0.90
N ASN A 316 25.83 -5.32 1.04
CA ASN A 316 26.47 -4.05 1.33
C ASN A 316 26.69 -3.22 0.05
N ARG A 317 25.61 -2.54 -0.35
CA ARG A 317 25.59 -1.50 -1.37
C ARG A 317 26.52 -0.34 -1.00
N LYS A 318 27.05 0.36 -2.01
CA LYS A 318 27.85 1.59 -1.82
C LYS A 318 27.09 2.57 -0.91
N GLY A 319 27.68 2.93 0.22
CA GLY A 319 27.08 3.86 1.20
C GLY A 319 26.16 3.23 2.24
N LYS A 320 25.93 1.90 2.23
CA LYS A 320 25.13 1.23 3.26
C LYS A 320 25.90 1.16 4.59
N THR A 321 25.66 2.12 5.48
CA THR A 321 26.27 2.25 6.81
C THR A 321 25.64 1.35 7.88
N VAL A 322 25.16 0.16 7.49
CA VAL A 322 24.85 -0.89 8.47
C VAL A 322 26.20 -1.35 9.05
N LEU A 323 26.40 -1.11 10.35
CA LEU A 323 27.42 -1.77 11.14
C LEU A 323 27.04 -3.25 11.28
N SER A 324 27.23 -4.00 10.19
CA SER A 324 27.06 -5.45 10.12
C SER A 324 27.71 -6.06 11.35
N PRO A 325 26.96 -6.71 12.26
CA PRO A 325 27.52 -7.33 13.45
C PRO A 325 28.68 -8.31 13.17
N LEU A 326 28.72 -8.90 11.97
CA LEU A 326 29.79 -9.77 11.49
C LEU A 326 30.96 -9.03 10.82
N GLY A 327 30.78 -7.77 10.45
CA GLY A 327 31.72 -6.99 9.64
C GLY A 327 31.97 -7.60 8.25
N ALA A 328 33.16 -7.36 7.70
CA ALA A 328 33.54 -7.82 6.36
C ALA A 328 33.88 -9.33 6.27
N GLU A 329 33.57 -10.14 7.29
CA GLU A 329 33.96 -11.55 7.38
C GLU A 329 32.99 -12.52 6.69
N SER A 330 31.73 -12.12 6.46
CA SER A 330 30.76 -13.01 5.80
C SER A 330 31.04 -13.12 4.30
N LYS A 331 31.29 -14.35 3.83
CA LYS A 331 31.54 -14.69 2.41
C LYS A 331 30.27 -14.72 1.57
N GLU A 332 29.10 -14.70 2.22
CA GLU A 332 27.79 -14.76 1.59
C GLU A 332 26.97 -13.54 1.99
N VAL A 333 26.07 -13.11 1.11
CA VAL A 333 25.15 -11.99 1.36
C VAL A 333 23.70 -12.39 1.15
N PHE A 334 22.79 -11.71 1.86
CA PHE A 334 21.36 -11.76 1.62
C PHE A 334 20.82 -10.43 1.08
N TYR A 335 19.81 -10.51 0.24
CA TYR A 335 19.16 -9.34 -0.36
C TYR A 335 17.90 -8.96 0.43
N THR A 336 17.69 -7.66 0.69
CA THR A 336 16.50 -7.16 1.39
C THR A 336 15.50 -6.60 0.38
N TYR A 337 14.25 -7.05 0.41
CA TYR A 337 13.19 -6.56 -0.45
C TYR A 337 12.09 -5.88 0.36
N PHE A 338 11.43 -4.86 -0.19
CA PHE A 338 10.16 -4.35 0.34
C PHE A 338 9.07 -4.66 -0.68
N LYS A 339 7.94 -5.22 -0.25
CA LYS A 339 6.69 -5.12 -1.00
C LYS A 339 5.57 -4.54 -0.15
N GLY A 340 4.78 -3.65 -0.75
CA GLY A 340 3.59 -3.09 -0.12
C GLY A 340 2.65 -2.48 -1.14
N CYS A 341 1.36 -2.47 -0.84
CA CYS A 341 0.34 -1.80 -1.65
C CYS A 341 -0.48 -0.82 -0.82
N SER A 342 -1.14 0.17 -1.44
CA SER A 342 -1.91 1.22 -0.75
C SER A 342 -0.99 2.08 0.14
N THR A 343 -1.28 2.20 1.44
CA THR A 343 -0.34 2.70 2.46
C THR A 343 1.00 1.98 2.43
N GLY A 344 1.04 0.67 2.18
CA GLY A 344 2.29 -0.07 2.03
C GLY A 344 3.05 0.33 0.76
N GLY A 345 2.34 0.71 -0.31
CA GLY A 345 2.94 1.30 -1.51
C GLY A 345 3.49 2.70 -1.24
N ARG A 346 2.80 3.49 -0.40
CA ARG A 346 3.31 4.77 0.10
C ARG A 346 4.57 4.55 0.95
N ALA A 347 4.56 3.64 1.91
CA ALA A 347 5.72 3.32 2.74
C ALA A 347 6.92 2.80 1.91
N ALA A 348 6.66 1.99 0.89
CA ALA A 348 7.65 1.55 -0.09
C ALA A 348 8.29 2.72 -0.86
N MET A 349 7.47 3.69 -1.31
CA MET A 349 7.96 4.95 -1.90
C MET A 349 8.71 5.82 -0.89
N ALA A 350 8.28 5.86 0.39
CA ALA A 350 8.97 6.60 1.45
C ALA A 350 10.37 6.05 1.70
N ALA A 351 10.52 4.73 1.75
CA ALA A 351 11.82 4.08 1.87
C ALA A 351 12.73 4.41 0.68
N ALA A 352 12.23 4.34 -0.56
CA ALA A 352 12.99 4.72 -1.75
C ALA A 352 13.42 6.21 -1.75
N GLN A 353 12.59 7.11 -1.20
CA GLN A 353 12.85 8.55 -1.16
C GLN A 353 13.75 9.00 0.01
N ARG A 354 13.76 8.26 1.12
CA ARG A 354 14.38 8.68 2.40
C ARG A 354 15.52 7.79 2.86
N TYR A 355 15.46 6.49 2.57
CA TYR A 355 16.35 5.47 3.11
C TYR A 355 16.94 4.61 1.97
N PRO A 356 17.77 5.19 1.09
CA PRO A 356 18.19 4.58 -0.18
C PRO A 356 19.01 3.28 -0.05
N HIS A 357 19.46 2.94 1.16
CA HIS A 357 20.25 1.74 1.46
C HIS A 357 19.47 0.65 2.24
N ASP A 358 18.22 0.91 2.63
CA ASP A 358 17.39 -0.03 3.40
C ASP A 358 17.03 -1.29 2.60
N PHE A 359 16.81 -1.14 1.28
CA PHE A 359 16.25 -2.17 0.41
C PHE A 359 17.00 -2.31 -0.91
N ASP A 360 17.13 -3.55 -1.35
CA ASP A 360 17.68 -3.92 -2.64
C ASP A 360 16.68 -3.71 -3.79
N GLY A 361 15.51 -4.32 -3.64
CA GLY A 361 14.38 -4.21 -4.57
C GLY A 361 13.10 -3.79 -3.84
N ILE A 362 12.28 -2.98 -4.50
CA ILE A 362 11.02 -2.46 -3.97
C ILE A 362 9.86 -2.75 -4.94
N ILE A 363 8.78 -3.36 -4.44
CA ILE A 363 7.47 -3.41 -5.09
C ILE A 363 6.53 -2.40 -4.42
N ALA A 364 6.12 -1.36 -5.16
CA ALA A 364 5.16 -0.36 -4.72
C ALA A 364 3.85 -0.48 -5.51
N GLY A 365 2.79 -1.00 -4.88
CA GLY A 365 1.45 -1.14 -5.49
C GLY A 365 0.50 -0.01 -5.12
N SER A 366 -0.34 0.43 -6.08
CA SER A 366 -1.32 1.53 -5.93
C SER A 366 -0.96 2.57 -4.85
N PRO A 367 0.19 3.27 -4.94
CA PRO A 367 0.78 3.93 -3.77
C PRO A 367 -0.06 5.10 -3.28
N ALA A 368 -0.38 5.12 -1.98
CA ALA A 368 -1.13 6.20 -1.35
C ALA A 368 -0.28 7.46 -1.06
N PHE A 369 0.65 7.80 -1.96
CA PHE A 369 1.45 9.04 -1.91
C PHE A 369 0.68 10.27 -2.44
N ASP A 370 1.33 11.43 -2.40
CA ASP A 370 0.69 12.76 -2.49
C ASP A 370 -0.42 12.87 -1.42
N PHE A 371 -0.14 12.35 -0.23
CA PHE A 371 -1.15 11.89 0.73
C PHE A 371 -2.17 12.97 1.11
N ASN A 372 -1.74 14.21 1.31
CA ASN A 372 -2.60 15.36 1.60
C ASN A 372 -3.64 15.60 0.49
N HIS A 373 -3.18 15.67 -0.76
CA HIS A 373 -4.03 15.83 -1.92
C HIS A 373 -4.93 14.62 -2.14
N LEU A 374 -4.45 13.41 -1.84
CA LEU A 374 -5.27 12.19 -1.85
C LEU A 374 -6.37 12.24 -0.78
N LYS A 375 -6.10 12.72 0.44
CA LYS A 375 -7.13 12.92 1.49
C LYS A 375 -8.16 13.98 1.06
N ALA A 376 -7.69 15.10 0.50
CA ALA A 376 -8.56 16.16 -0.02
C ALA A 376 -9.46 15.67 -1.16
N PHE A 377 -8.91 14.91 -2.10
CA PHE A 377 -9.65 14.28 -3.20
C PHE A 377 -10.71 13.30 -2.67
N GLN A 378 -10.37 12.43 -1.72
CA GLN A 378 -11.31 11.44 -1.15
C GLN A 378 -12.54 12.11 -0.49
N ILE A 379 -12.37 13.30 0.10
CA ILE A 379 -13.49 14.11 0.60
C ILE A 379 -14.25 14.75 -0.56
N HIS A 380 -13.55 15.42 -1.48
CA HIS A 380 -14.17 16.10 -2.62
C HIS A 380 -15.07 15.16 -3.44
N ILE A 381 -14.56 13.98 -3.84
CA ILE A 381 -15.31 13.05 -4.69
C ILE A 381 -16.54 12.44 -3.97
N ASN A 382 -16.46 12.24 -2.65
CA ASN A 382 -17.61 11.78 -1.87
C ASN A 382 -18.61 12.90 -1.56
N SER A 383 -18.21 14.18 -1.56
CA SER A 383 -19.14 15.30 -1.31
C SER A 383 -20.28 15.38 -2.33
N PHE A 384 -20.05 14.96 -3.58
CA PHE A 384 -21.07 14.89 -4.62
C PHE A 384 -22.21 13.92 -4.29
N LEU A 385 -21.95 12.94 -3.41
CA LEU A 385 -22.90 11.88 -3.01
C LEU A 385 -23.24 11.91 -1.51
N ALA A 386 -22.75 12.89 -0.75
CA ALA A 386 -22.89 12.93 0.71
C ALA A 386 -24.31 13.24 1.22
N VAL A 387 -25.22 13.67 0.34
CA VAL A 387 -26.65 13.81 0.65
C VAL A 387 -27.45 12.95 -0.32
N ASN A 388 -27.89 11.80 0.19
CA ASN A 388 -28.63 10.78 -0.57
C ASN A 388 -30.06 11.20 -0.97
N THR A 389 -30.57 12.32 -0.43
CA THR A 389 -31.83 12.95 -0.82
C THR A 389 -31.67 14.01 -1.92
N SER A 390 -30.45 14.27 -2.39
CA SER A 390 -30.19 15.28 -3.43
C SER A 390 -30.48 14.76 -4.84
N ALA A 391 -30.93 15.64 -5.74
CA ALA A 391 -31.28 15.28 -7.12
C ALA A 391 -30.08 14.81 -7.98
N GLY A 392 -28.85 15.07 -7.52
CA GLY A 392 -27.61 14.61 -8.15
C GLY A 392 -27.03 13.33 -7.55
N TYR A 393 -27.62 12.77 -6.48
CA TYR A 393 -27.13 11.54 -5.87
C TYR A 393 -27.29 10.35 -6.81
N ILE A 394 -26.18 9.66 -7.08
CA ILE A 394 -26.13 8.40 -7.81
C ILE A 394 -26.22 7.24 -6.79
N PRO A 395 -27.34 6.51 -6.71
CA PRO A 395 -27.44 5.29 -5.89
C PRO A 395 -26.47 4.20 -6.38
N GLN A 396 -25.99 3.35 -5.47
CA GLN A 396 -24.97 2.34 -5.79
C GLN A 396 -25.51 1.26 -6.74
N GLU A 397 -26.82 1.03 -6.69
CA GLU A 397 -27.61 0.20 -7.60
C GLU A 397 -27.46 0.63 -9.08
N ALA A 398 -27.12 1.90 -9.34
CA ALA A 398 -26.87 2.42 -10.68
C ALA A 398 -25.41 2.23 -11.15
N TYR A 399 -24.45 1.88 -10.29
CA TYR A 399 -23.05 1.72 -10.69
C TYR A 399 -22.85 0.62 -11.77
N PRO A 400 -23.53 -0.54 -11.71
CA PRO A 400 -23.49 -1.54 -12.80
C PRO A 400 -24.05 -1.03 -14.13
N LEU A 401 -25.10 -0.20 -14.10
CA LEU A 401 -25.70 0.42 -15.30
C LEU A 401 -24.72 1.42 -15.96
N ILE A 402 -24.02 2.22 -15.14
CA ILE A 402 -22.97 3.12 -15.61
C ILE A 402 -21.81 2.31 -16.20
N ASN A 403 -21.32 1.29 -15.49
CA ASN A 403 -20.23 0.45 -15.98
C ASN A 403 -20.58 -0.24 -17.31
N GLN A 404 -21.81 -0.73 -17.46
CA GLN A 404 -22.29 -1.31 -18.72
C GLN A 404 -22.25 -0.29 -19.88
N ALA A 405 -22.63 0.97 -19.63
CA ALA A 405 -22.53 2.04 -20.63
C ALA A 405 -21.07 2.39 -20.99
N VAL A 406 -20.16 2.36 -20.00
CA VAL A 406 -18.72 2.54 -20.22
C VAL A 406 -18.13 1.39 -21.04
N LEU A 407 -18.35 0.13 -20.65
CA LEU A 407 -17.87 -1.04 -21.38
C LEU A 407 -18.39 -1.04 -22.83
N LYS A 408 -19.69 -0.78 -23.02
CA LYS A 408 -20.32 -0.65 -24.35
C LYS A 408 -19.68 0.41 -25.24
N SER A 409 -19.02 1.42 -24.64
CA SER A 409 -18.33 2.50 -25.34
C SER A 409 -16.83 2.22 -25.57
N CYS A 410 -16.19 1.44 -24.69
CA CYS A 410 -14.72 1.45 -24.55
C CYS A 410 -14.02 0.09 -24.35
N ASP A 411 -14.74 -1.01 -24.13
CA ASP A 411 -14.20 -2.38 -24.04
C ASP A 411 -13.40 -2.71 -25.30
N LYS A 412 -14.02 -2.55 -26.48
CA LYS A 412 -13.43 -2.85 -27.80
C LYS A 412 -12.33 -1.90 -28.30
N ALA A 413 -11.78 -1.04 -27.44
CA ALA A 413 -10.76 -0.07 -27.85
C ALA A 413 -9.39 -0.69 -28.18
N ASP A 414 -9.12 -1.90 -27.70
CA ASP A 414 -7.89 -2.68 -27.97
C ASP A 414 -8.06 -3.79 -29.03
N GLY A 415 -9.28 -3.97 -29.54
CA GLY A 415 -9.64 -5.00 -30.52
C GLY A 415 -10.27 -6.26 -29.94
N VAL A 416 -10.38 -6.42 -28.62
CA VAL A 416 -11.07 -7.56 -27.98
C VAL A 416 -12.34 -7.14 -27.25
N ALA A 417 -13.10 -8.10 -26.70
CA ALA A 417 -14.26 -7.82 -25.88
C ALA A 417 -14.26 -8.79 -24.69
N ASP A 418 -13.60 -8.39 -23.61
CA ASP A 418 -13.33 -9.23 -22.44
C ASP A 418 -13.78 -8.59 -21.12
N SER A 419 -14.57 -7.52 -21.20
CA SER A 419 -15.09 -6.72 -20.08
C SER A 419 -14.00 -5.90 -19.36
N VAL A 420 -13.02 -5.40 -20.11
CA VAL A 420 -11.92 -4.56 -19.60
C VAL A 420 -11.81 -3.27 -20.39
N VAL A 421 -11.79 -2.12 -19.71
CA VAL A 421 -11.43 -0.86 -20.35
C VAL A 421 -9.90 -0.77 -20.42
N SER A 422 -9.31 -1.21 -21.54
CA SER A 422 -7.85 -1.25 -21.72
C SER A 422 -7.20 0.14 -21.82
N PHE A 423 -7.87 1.13 -22.44
CA PHE A 423 -7.35 2.48 -22.60
C PHE A 423 -8.27 3.54 -21.96
N PRO A 424 -8.46 3.53 -20.62
CA PRO A 424 -9.49 4.33 -19.98
C PRO A 424 -9.19 5.85 -20.00
N ARG A 425 -7.92 6.23 -20.20
CA ARG A 425 -7.51 7.61 -20.52
C ARG A 425 -8.03 8.13 -21.86
N GLN A 426 -8.31 7.23 -22.80
CA GLN A 426 -8.78 7.53 -24.15
C GLN A 426 -10.29 7.32 -24.28
N CYS A 427 -10.88 6.52 -23.38
CA CYS A 427 -12.31 6.25 -23.27
C CYS A 427 -13.14 7.54 -23.10
N LYS A 428 -14.22 7.64 -23.87
CA LYS A 428 -15.23 8.71 -23.78
C LYS A 428 -16.61 8.06 -23.78
N PRO A 429 -17.17 7.70 -22.62
CA PRO A 429 -18.42 6.95 -22.53
C PRO A 429 -19.62 7.69 -23.15
N ASP A 430 -20.44 6.98 -23.93
CA ASP A 430 -21.73 7.45 -24.44
C ASP A 430 -22.84 7.23 -23.40
N PHE A 431 -23.01 8.18 -22.48
CA PHE A 431 -24.13 8.18 -21.54
C PHE A 431 -25.44 8.76 -22.13
N SER A 432 -25.49 9.13 -23.42
CA SER A 432 -26.70 9.74 -24.00
C SER A 432 -27.94 8.85 -23.92
N LYS A 433 -27.74 7.53 -23.87
CA LYS A 433 -28.79 6.51 -23.78
C LYS A 433 -29.29 6.27 -22.36
N LEU A 434 -28.77 7.02 -21.39
CA LEU A 434 -29.27 7.09 -20.01
C LEU A 434 -30.06 8.39 -19.76
N ILE A 435 -29.94 9.41 -20.62
CA ILE A 435 -30.62 10.71 -20.52
C ILE A 435 -32.14 10.53 -20.67
N GLY A 436 -32.93 11.34 -19.95
CA GLY A 436 -34.35 11.51 -20.28
C GLY A 436 -35.19 10.25 -20.08
N CYS A 437 -35.02 9.56 -18.95
CA CYS A 437 -35.83 8.43 -18.46
C CYS A 437 -37.25 8.34 -19.02
N LYS A 438 -38.05 9.39 -18.83
CA LYS A 438 -39.48 9.46 -19.21
C LYS A 438 -39.70 9.32 -20.72
N SER A 439 -38.80 9.83 -21.55
CA SER A 439 -38.83 9.67 -23.02
C SER A 439 -38.30 8.31 -23.50
N LEU A 440 -37.54 7.60 -22.67
CA LEU A 440 -37.06 6.24 -22.97
C LEU A 440 -38.00 5.13 -22.45
N GLY A 441 -39.06 5.48 -21.71
CA GLY A 441 -39.92 4.52 -21.01
C GLY A 441 -39.27 3.87 -19.79
N LEU A 442 -38.16 4.42 -19.31
CA LEU A 442 -37.33 3.88 -18.24
C LEU A 442 -37.67 4.52 -16.89
N THR A 443 -37.51 3.78 -15.80
CA THR A 443 -37.77 4.28 -14.45
C THR A 443 -36.50 4.91 -13.85
N PRO A 444 -36.52 6.18 -13.42
CA PRO A 444 -35.38 6.77 -12.71
C PRO A 444 -35.08 6.01 -11.42
N VAL A 445 -33.80 5.71 -11.15
CA VAL A 445 -33.40 5.03 -9.91
C VAL A 445 -33.78 5.89 -8.71
N ASN A 446 -34.53 5.32 -7.76
CA ASN A 446 -35.28 6.07 -6.75
C ASN A 446 -34.70 5.92 -5.34
N LEU A 447 -34.72 7.02 -4.59
CA LEU A 447 -33.98 7.24 -3.34
C LEU A 447 -34.67 6.64 -2.10
N LYS A 448 -35.20 5.42 -2.19
CA LYS A 448 -35.99 4.84 -1.09
C LYS A 448 -35.12 4.25 0.02
N ASP A 449 -35.34 4.79 1.22
CA ASP A 449 -34.75 4.42 2.52
C ASP A 449 -33.23 4.55 2.67
N THR A 450 -32.79 5.77 2.97
CA THR A 450 -31.93 6.06 4.15
C THR A 450 -31.94 7.57 4.42
N SER A 451 -31.66 8.00 5.64
CA SER A 451 -31.72 9.44 6.02
C SER A 451 -30.45 9.92 6.73
N GLN A 452 -29.55 10.59 6.01
CA GLN A 452 -28.42 11.34 6.59
C GLN A 452 -28.02 12.56 5.73
N GLY A 453 -27.39 13.55 6.36
CA GLY A 453 -26.62 14.62 5.70
C GLY A 453 -27.37 15.94 5.49
N THR A 454 -26.72 17.05 5.83
CA THR A 454 -27.12 18.41 5.41
C THR A 454 -26.27 18.84 4.21
N ALA A 455 -26.91 19.42 3.19
CA ALA A 455 -26.27 19.63 1.89
C ALA A 455 -25.25 20.77 1.86
N ALA A 456 -24.08 20.49 1.29
CA ALA A 456 -23.34 21.50 0.55
C ALA A 456 -24.20 21.94 -0.65
N LYS A 457 -24.22 23.24 -0.97
CA LYS A 457 -24.93 23.72 -2.17
C LYS A 457 -24.24 23.18 -3.42
N PRO A 458 -24.98 22.67 -4.42
CA PRO A 458 -24.39 22.42 -5.73
C PRO A 458 -23.93 23.77 -6.32
N LEU A 459 -22.65 23.85 -6.68
CA LEU A 459 -22.10 24.98 -7.43
C LEU A 459 -22.75 25.00 -8.81
N ARG A 460 -23.55 26.03 -9.10
CA ARG A 460 -24.14 26.20 -10.43
C ARG A 460 -23.10 26.79 -11.37
N VAL A 461 -23.03 26.28 -12.59
CA VAL A 461 -22.13 26.80 -13.64
C VAL A 461 -22.44 28.27 -13.99
N SER A 462 -23.66 28.76 -13.72
CA SER A 462 -24.02 30.19 -13.80
C SER A 462 -23.14 31.08 -12.91
N ASP A 463 -22.73 30.58 -11.75
CA ASP A 463 -22.15 31.39 -10.68
C ASP A 463 -20.63 31.63 -10.89
N LEU A 464 -20.08 31.06 -11.97
CA LEU A 464 -18.70 31.25 -12.44
C LEU A 464 -18.58 32.21 -13.64
N ILE A 465 -19.68 32.77 -14.15
CA ILE A 465 -19.67 33.65 -15.34
C ILE A 465 -20.51 34.92 -15.14
N GLU A 466 -20.15 35.78 -14.17
CA GLU A 466 -20.51 37.20 -14.28
C GLU A 466 -19.55 38.19 -13.58
N SER A 467 -18.29 38.25 -14.04
CA SER A 467 -17.37 39.34 -13.68
C SER A 467 -17.64 40.61 -14.52
N LYS A 468 -18.85 41.18 -14.43
CA LYS A 468 -19.16 42.51 -14.99
C LYS A 468 -18.50 43.60 -14.15
N ALA A 469 -17.26 43.91 -14.47
CA ALA A 469 -16.57 45.05 -13.87
C ALA A 469 -17.28 46.37 -14.21
N ALA A 470 -17.57 47.18 -13.19
CA ALA A 470 -18.03 48.56 -13.30
C ALA A 470 -16.99 49.48 -12.62
N PRO A 471 -16.84 50.74 -13.06
CA PRO A 471 -15.54 51.40 -13.03
C PRO A 471 -15.21 52.14 -11.72
N GLY A 472 -13.93 52.12 -11.35
CA GLY A 472 -13.34 53.14 -10.48
C GLY A 472 -13.13 54.47 -11.24
N PRO A 473 -13.19 55.63 -10.55
CA PRO A 473 -13.15 56.93 -11.21
C PRO A 473 -11.71 57.39 -11.54
N GLY A 474 -11.50 57.79 -12.79
CA GLY A 474 -10.53 58.82 -13.18
C GLY A 474 -9.04 58.47 -13.21
N LEU A 475 -8.47 58.43 -14.42
CA LEU A 475 -7.67 59.56 -14.93
C LEU A 475 -7.71 59.58 -16.47
N SER A 476 -7.31 60.70 -17.08
CA SER A 476 -7.65 61.04 -18.47
C SER A 476 -6.56 60.72 -19.52
N GLY A 477 -6.96 60.29 -20.72
CA GLY A 477 -6.07 60.15 -21.87
C GLY A 477 -6.72 59.45 -23.08
N ASN A 478 -7.03 60.21 -24.15
CA ASN A 478 -7.50 59.76 -25.48
C ASN A 478 -7.03 60.83 -26.50
N PRO A 479 -6.89 60.59 -27.83
CA PRO A 479 -7.62 59.58 -28.63
C PRO A 479 -6.82 58.73 -29.67
N SER A 480 -7.37 57.55 -30.02
CA SER A 480 -7.68 56.95 -31.36
C SER A 480 -7.02 57.45 -32.68
N PRO A 481 -7.13 56.70 -33.83
CA PRO A 481 -7.36 55.25 -34.06
C PRO A 481 -6.46 54.62 -35.18
N GLY A 482 -6.52 53.28 -35.45
CA GLY A 482 -5.73 52.68 -36.55
C GLY A 482 -5.83 51.18 -36.92
N LYS A 483 -7.03 50.60 -37.10
CA LYS A 483 -7.38 49.37 -37.88
C LYS A 483 -6.56 48.04 -37.80
N GLU A 484 -7.30 46.98 -37.44
CA GLU A 484 -7.38 45.64 -38.08
C GLU A 484 -6.15 44.70 -38.16
N GLY A 485 -6.29 43.51 -37.52
CA GLY A 485 -5.48 42.31 -37.75
C GLY A 485 -6.29 41.03 -37.43
N THR A 486 -6.15 39.98 -38.25
CA THR A 486 -7.03 38.79 -38.21
C THR A 486 -6.39 37.52 -37.66
N ALA A 487 -7.18 36.74 -36.91
CA ALA A 487 -7.12 35.29 -36.68
C ALA A 487 -5.76 34.59 -36.44
N VAL A 488 -5.60 34.01 -35.24
CA VAL A 488 -4.53 33.03 -34.92
C VAL A 488 -5.16 31.76 -34.32
N SER A 489 -4.60 30.60 -34.67
CA SER A 489 -5.08 29.29 -34.23
C SER A 489 -4.90 29.06 -32.71
N ARG A 490 -5.83 28.29 -32.12
CA ARG A 490 -5.67 27.77 -30.75
C ARG A 490 -4.51 26.76 -30.70
N LYS A 491 -3.72 26.84 -29.63
CA LYS A 491 -2.84 25.77 -29.12
C LYS A 491 -3.41 25.31 -27.78
N ASP A 492 -3.23 24.03 -27.45
CA ASP A 492 -3.67 23.48 -26.16
C ASP A 492 -2.87 24.09 -24.99
N PRO A 493 -3.54 24.48 -23.88
CA PRO A 493 -2.87 25.02 -22.71
C PRO A 493 -2.16 23.91 -21.92
N LYS A 494 -0.83 23.86 -22.00
CA LYS A 494 -0.02 23.12 -21.02
C LYS A 494 0.03 23.94 -19.72
N THR A 495 -0.81 23.59 -18.74
CA THR A 495 -0.75 24.21 -17.40
C THR A 495 0.63 23.98 -16.77
N PRO A 496 1.37 25.04 -16.40
CA PRO A 496 2.68 24.88 -15.76
C PRO A 496 2.55 24.33 -14.34
N ILE A 497 3.11 23.16 -14.08
CA ILE A 497 3.32 22.67 -12.71
C ILE A 497 4.57 23.37 -12.16
N LEU A 498 4.39 24.22 -11.15
CA LEU A 498 5.51 24.77 -10.37
C LEU A 498 6.22 23.60 -9.66
N PRO A 499 7.56 23.48 -9.75
CA PRO A 499 8.28 22.43 -9.04
C PRO A 499 8.18 22.67 -7.52
N ARG A 500 7.78 21.64 -6.75
CA ARG A 500 7.86 21.68 -5.28
C ARG A 500 9.34 21.89 -4.90
N GLY A 501 9.60 22.81 -3.98
CA GLY A 501 10.96 23.14 -3.56
C GLY A 501 11.64 21.94 -2.92
N VAL A 502 12.83 21.57 -3.40
CA VAL A 502 13.61 20.45 -2.87
C VAL A 502 14.48 20.96 -1.72
N THR A 503 13.93 20.97 -0.50
CA THR A 503 14.69 21.25 0.72
C THR A 503 15.31 19.96 1.25
N SER A 504 16.46 19.58 0.70
CA SER A 504 17.23 18.41 1.12
C SER A 504 18.27 18.77 2.18
N GLU A 505 17.85 19.44 3.26
CA GLU A 505 18.73 19.91 4.34
C GLU A 505 17.99 19.93 5.70
N PRO A 506 18.66 19.59 6.82
CA PRO A 506 18.11 19.77 8.17
C PRO A 506 18.06 21.27 8.55
N PRO A 507 17.21 21.66 9.51
CA PRO A 507 16.98 23.09 9.82
C PRO A 507 18.22 23.78 10.41
N VAL A 508 18.59 24.92 9.82
CA VAL A 508 19.62 25.85 10.29
C VAL A 508 19.00 27.23 10.53
N GLU A 509 19.43 27.94 11.57
CA GLU A 509 18.85 29.23 11.96
C GLU A 509 19.12 30.37 10.94
N PRO A 510 18.18 31.33 10.80
CA PRO A 510 18.25 32.34 9.75
C PRO A 510 19.26 33.45 10.04
N THR A 511 20.20 33.66 9.13
CA THR A 511 21.07 34.85 9.07
C THR A 511 20.87 35.63 7.77
N LYS A 512 21.26 36.91 7.76
CA LYS A 512 20.78 37.93 6.81
C LYS A 512 21.70 38.12 5.59
N PRO A 513 21.18 38.21 4.35
CA PRO A 513 21.99 38.27 3.12
C PRO A 513 22.37 39.70 2.68
N PRO A 514 23.43 39.84 1.86
CA PRO A 514 23.65 41.02 1.01
C PRO A 514 23.97 40.71 -0.48
N ALA A 515 23.24 41.41 -1.38
CA ALA A 515 23.67 42.10 -2.61
C ALA A 515 24.22 41.38 -3.89
N ASP A 516 23.78 41.96 -5.03
CA ASP A 516 24.41 42.18 -6.34
C ASP A 516 24.81 41.01 -7.30
N ALA A 517 23.84 40.62 -8.12
CA ALA A 517 23.77 40.82 -9.58
C ALA A 517 25.05 40.89 -10.47
N THR A 518 25.02 40.16 -11.60
CA THR A 518 25.15 40.74 -12.98
C THR A 518 24.84 39.71 -14.08
N GLU A 519 24.20 40.13 -15.17
CA GLU A 519 24.29 39.50 -16.51
C GLU A 519 25.22 40.34 -17.41
N PRO A 520 25.73 39.83 -18.55
CA PRO A 520 25.05 40.15 -19.82
C PRO A 520 25.19 39.13 -20.98
N THR A 521 24.04 38.58 -21.44
CA THR A 521 23.53 38.60 -22.84
C THR A 521 24.48 38.20 -24.03
N PRO A 522 24.23 38.45 -25.37
CA PRO A 522 24.15 37.31 -26.31
C PRO A 522 24.82 37.47 -27.72
N ASP A 523 24.78 36.40 -28.54
CA ASP A 523 24.81 36.44 -30.02
C ASP A 523 24.24 35.08 -30.55
N ALA A 524 23.37 34.97 -31.58
CA ALA A 524 23.51 35.22 -33.03
C ALA A 524 24.27 34.10 -33.80
N THR A 525 23.91 33.69 -35.04
CA THR A 525 22.76 33.99 -35.93
C THR A 525 22.61 32.93 -37.04
N THR A 526 21.37 32.63 -37.49
CA THR A 526 20.99 32.04 -38.81
C THR A 526 21.53 30.63 -39.18
N LYS A 527 20.97 29.83 -40.11
CA LYS A 527 20.03 30.03 -41.23
C LYS A 527 19.00 28.88 -41.31
N GLY A 528 17.86 29.13 -41.97
CA GLY A 528 16.91 28.08 -42.40
C GLY A 528 17.15 27.62 -43.85
N SER A 529 16.44 26.58 -44.29
CA SER A 529 16.37 26.13 -45.70
C SER A 529 15.08 25.36 -45.97
N GLU A 530 14.53 25.53 -47.17
CA GLU A 530 13.19 25.12 -47.60
C GLU A 530 13.20 24.95 -49.14
N ILE A 531 12.29 24.27 -49.84
CA ILE A 531 10.99 23.65 -49.51
C ILE A 531 10.88 22.34 -50.32
N LYS A 532 10.07 21.34 -49.89
CA LYS A 532 8.95 20.80 -50.70
C LYS A 532 8.18 19.62 -50.09
N VAL A 533 6.86 19.70 -50.25
CA VAL A 533 5.88 18.59 -50.24
C VAL A 533 5.35 18.43 -51.66
N PRO A 534 5.06 17.20 -52.12
CA PRO A 534 4.00 16.94 -53.10
C PRO A 534 2.83 16.19 -52.45
N ALA A 535 1.62 16.40 -52.97
CA ALA A 535 0.40 15.71 -52.56
C ALA A 535 -0.29 15.07 -53.77
N GLY A 536 -1.23 14.15 -53.51
CA GLY A 536 -1.96 13.38 -54.51
C GLY A 536 -1.59 11.87 -54.47
N ASP A 537 -2.49 10.95 -54.81
CA ASP A 537 -3.90 11.14 -55.18
C ASP A 537 -4.73 9.88 -54.84
N ASN A 538 -6.05 9.94 -55.05
CA ASN A 538 -7.05 9.01 -54.54
C ASN A 538 -7.93 8.46 -55.68
N SER A 539 -8.04 7.14 -55.87
CA SER A 539 -9.24 6.48 -56.48
C SER A 539 -9.09 4.96 -56.76
N SER A 540 -10.25 4.30 -56.88
CA SER A 540 -10.47 2.95 -57.46
C SER A 540 -10.00 1.74 -56.60
N MET A 541 -10.58 0.53 -56.71
CA MET A 541 -11.74 0.10 -57.51
C MET A 541 -12.63 -0.95 -56.80
N LYS A 542 -13.85 -1.16 -57.31
CA LYS A 542 -14.94 -1.97 -56.73
C LYS A 542 -14.97 -3.44 -57.20
N THR A 543 -15.72 -4.25 -56.43
CA THR A 543 -16.53 -5.42 -56.85
C THR A 543 -15.87 -6.80 -57.02
N ALA A 544 -16.31 -7.76 -56.19
CA ALA A 544 -16.61 -9.15 -56.54
C ALA A 544 -17.69 -9.69 -55.59
N VAL A 545 -18.65 -10.53 -56.06
CA VAL A 545 -19.85 -10.95 -55.29
C VAL A 545 -20.27 -12.38 -55.64
N ALA A 546 -20.63 -13.17 -54.60
CA ALA A 546 -21.26 -14.51 -54.64
C ALA A 546 -20.40 -15.65 -55.27
N LYS A 547 -20.65 -16.94 -55.01
CA LYS A 547 -21.76 -17.63 -54.31
C LYS A 547 -21.24 -18.71 -53.36
N LEU A 548 -21.99 -19.01 -52.29
CA LEU A 548 -22.62 -20.32 -52.04
C LEU A 548 -23.60 -20.20 -50.85
N ALA A 549 -24.59 -21.08 -50.77
CA ALA A 549 -25.69 -21.05 -49.79
C ALA A 549 -26.16 -22.48 -49.47
N GLU A 550 -27.22 -22.58 -48.64
CA GLU A 550 -27.92 -23.79 -48.16
C GLU A 550 -27.31 -24.48 -46.92
N GLY A 551 -28.20 -24.94 -46.03
CA GLY A 551 -27.90 -25.40 -44.66
C GLY A 551 -28.84 -24.75 -43.64
N GLU A 552 -29.89 -25.48 -43.22
CA GLU A 552 -31.03 -24.92 -42.46
C GLU A 552 -30.84 -24.83 -40.94
N THR A 553 -31.76 -24.11 -40.28
CA THR A 553 -31.78 -23.90 -38.83
C THR A 553 -32.64 -24.94 -38.09
N LYS A 554 -32.24 -25.29 -36.85
CA LYS A 554 -33.11 -25.32 -35.66
C LYS A 554 -32.30 -25.53 -34.36
N PRO A 555 -32.86 -25.16 -33.18
CA PRO A 555 -32.07 -24.96 -31.95
C PRO A 555 -31.95 -26.21 -31.08
N VAL A 556 -30.92 -26.22 -30.22
CA VAL A 556 -30.84 -27.08 -29.03
C VAL A 556 -31.77 -26.51 -27.95
N LYS A 557 -32.41 -27.38 -27.17
CA LYS A 557 -33.51 -27.03 -26.26
C LYS A 557 -33.02 -26.42 -24.94
N ASP A 558 -33.74 -25.42 -24.45
CA ASP A 558 -33.76 -25.06 -23.03
C ASP A 558 -34.29 -26.23 -22.17
N ALA A 559 -33.73 -26.35 -20.97
CA ALA A 559 -34.18 -27.29 -19.93
C ALA A 559 -34.74 -26.53 -18.72
N SER A 560 -35.92 -25.91 -18.89
CA SER A 560 -36.65 -25.27 -17.79
C SER A 560 -37.17 -26.31 -16.79
N GLY A 561 -36.87 -26.19 -15.48
CA GLY A 561 -37.22 -27.24 -14.52
C GLY A 561 -37.38 -26.89 -13.03
N ALA A 562 -37.07 -25.67 -12.57
CA ALA A 562 -37.28 -25.27 -11.17
C ALA A 562 -37.67 -23.79 -11.09
N ASN A 563 -38.93 -23.52 -10.72
CA ASN A 563 -39.51 -22.19 -10.85
C ASN A 563 -39.40 -21.41 -9.53
N ASN A 564 -38.52 -20.40 -9.49
CA ASN A 564 -38.53 -19.35 -8.47
C ASN A 564 -38.50 -18.01 -9.22
N GLY A 565 -39.65 -17.32 -9.23
CA GLY A 565 -39.89 -16.17 -10.09
C GLY A 565 -39.09 -14.94 -9.65
N LYS A 566 -37.89 -14.77 -10.23
CA LYS A 566 -37.30 -13.44 -10.35
C LYS A 566 -38.22 -12.61 -11.26
N LYS A 567 -38.65 -11.44 -10.79
CA LYS A 567 -39.05 -10.38 -11.72
C LYS A 567 -37.82 -10.00 -12.54
N GLU A 568 -38.01 -9.73 -13.83
CA GLU A 568 -37.09 -8.83 -14.52
C GLU A 568 -37.36 -7.43 -13.95
N ASP A 569 -36.32 -6.79 -13.43
CA ASP A 569 -36.43 -5.42 -12.93
C ASP A 569 -36.70 -4.46 -14.09
N ALA A 570 -37.65 -3.54 -13.91
CA ALA A 570 -38.01 -2.57 -14.94
C ALA A 570 -36.76 -1.74 -15.32
N PRO A 571 -36.45 -1.58 -16.62
CA PRO A 571 -35.16 -1.05 -17.03
C PRO A 571 -34.97 0.40 -16.57
N GLN A 572 -33.76 0.70 -16.12
CA GLN A 572 -33.42 1.88 -15.33
C GLN A 572 -32.55 2.88 -16.11
N CYS A 573 -32.45 4.10 -15.57
CA CYS A 573 -31.84 5.26 -16.22
C CYS A 573 -31.42 6.31 -15.17
N LEU A 574 -30.65 7.30 -15.61
CA LEU A 574 -30.19 8.41 -14.75
C LEU A 574 -30.91 9.71 -15.10
N THR A 575 -31.04 10.60 -14.13
CA THR A 575 -31.47 11.98 -14.37
C THR A 575 -30.33 12.81 -14.95
N ASP A 576 -30.67 13.91 -15.62
CA ASP A 576 -29.68 14.84 -16.18
C ASP A 576 -28.72 15.39 -15.10
N THR A 577 -29.21 15.56 -13.87
CA THR A 577 -28.40 15.98 -12.70
C THR A 577 -27.51 14.85 -12.15
N GLN A 578 -27.97 13.59 -12.17
CA GLN A 578 -27.11 12.44 -11.88
C GLN A 578 -26.01 12.28 -12.94
N LEU A 579 -26.29 12.61 -14.20
CA LEU A 579 -25.31 12.61 -15.28
C LEU A 579 -24.31 13.77 -15.17
N GLU A 580 -24.72 14.94 -14.65
CA GLU A 580 -23.81 16.02 -14.28
C GLU A 580 -22.88 15.59 -13.12
N THR A 581 -23.41 14.97 -12.06
CA THR A 581 -22.61 14.37 -10.99
C THR A 581 -21.60 13.36 -11.54
N LEU A 582 -22.06 12.42 -12.39
CA LEU A 582 -21.22 11.42 -13.02
C LEU A 582 -20.07 12.05 -13.83
N ALA A 583 -20.39 13.07 -14.62
CA ALA A 583 -19.40 13.84 -15.38
C ALA A 583 -18.41 14.60 -14.47
N ASN A 584 -18.76 14.89 -13.21
CA ASN A 584 -17.85 15.50 -12.23
C ASN A 584 -16.92 14.48 -11.55
N LEU A 585 -17.36 13.24 -11.32
CA LEU A 585 -16.50 12.17 -10.75
C LEU A 585 -15.27 11.88 -11.63
N TYR A 586 -15.42 12.00 -12.96
CA TYR A 586 -14.33 11.82 -13.94
C TYR A 586 -13.47 13.09 -14.18
N LYS A 587 -13.77 14.25 -13.56
CA LYS A 587 -12.99 15.48 -13.76
C LYS A 587 -11.81 15.56 -12.78
N PRO A 588 -10.66 16.13 -13.19
CA PRO A 588 -9.60 16.51 -12.26
C PRO A 588 -10.08 17.53 -11.23
N TYR A 589 -9.71 17.32 -9.96
CA TYR A 589 -9.97 18.27 -8.88
C TYR A 589 -8.81 19.28 -8.79
N THR A 590 -9.15 20.57 -8.88
CA THR A 590 -8.17 21.68 -8.84
C THR A 590 -8.58 22.75 -7.85
N ILE A 591 -7.60 23.33 -7.15
CA ILE A 591 -7.75 24.55 -6.34
C ILE A 591 -6.85 25.63 -6.97
N ASP A 592 -7.39 26.80 -7.30
CA ASP A 592 -6.65 27.94 -7.86
C ASP A 592 -5.72 27.60 -9.06
N GLY A 593 -6.10 26.59 -9.85
CA GLY A 593 -5.33 26.07 -10.99
C GLY A 593 -4.28 25.02 -10.64
N GLN A 594 -3.96 24.81 -9.36
CA GLN A 594 -3.17 23.67 -8.89
C GLN A 594 -4.01 22.38 -8.98
N LEU A 595 -3.46 21.34 -9.62
CA LEU A 595 -4.01 20.00 -9.57
C LEU A 595 -3.86 19.43 -8.16
N ILE A 596 -4.99 19.05 -7.54
CA ILE A 596 -5.02 18.29 -6.31
C ILE A 596 -4.93 16.80 -6.68
N ASN A 597 -5.90 16.29 -7.42
CA ASN A 597 -5.77 14.97 -8.03
C ASN A 597 -6.59 14.84 -9.31
N ASP A 598 -6.26 13.85 -10.13
CA ASP A 598 -7.08 13.48 -11.28
C ASP A 598 -8.43 12.87 -10.81
N GLY A 599 -9.44 12.94 -11.68
CA GLY A 599 -10.69 12.21 -11.47
C GLY A 599 -10.46 10.70 -11.54
N VAL A 600 -11.46 9.91 -11.12
CA VAL A 600 -11.43 8.46 -11.38
C VAL A 600 -11.52 8.20 -12.89
N LEU A 601 -11.10 7.02 -13.34
CA LEU A 601 -11.11 6.68 -14.76
C LEU A 601 -12.34 5.83 -15.14
N PRO A 602 -12.88 5.98 -16.37
CA PRO A 602 -13.90 5.09 -16.90
C PRO A 602 -13.46 3.62 -16.84
N GLY A 603 -14.32 2.75 -16.31
CA GLY A 603 -14.06 1.34 -16.03
C GLY A 603 -13.81 1.07 -14.54
N SER A 604 -13.71 2.11 -13.71
CA SER A 604 -13.56 1.99 -12.25
C SER A 604 -14.89 1.79 -11.51
N GLU A 605 -16.03 2.00 -12.17
CA GLU A 605 -17.37 2.03 -11.58
C GLU A 605 -17.74 0.71 -10.90
N PHE A 606 -17.28 -0.41 -11.47
CA PHE A 606 -17.36 -1.74 -10.88
C PHE A 606 -16.80 -1.79 -9.46
N GLY A 607 -15.71 -1.05 -9.20
CA GLY A 607 -15.04 -1.01 -7.90
C GLY A 607 -15.57 0.03 -6.91
N TRP A 608 -16.38 1.00 -7.34
CA TRP A 608 -16.65 2.22 -6.55
C TRP A 608 -17.13 1.98 -5.12
N SER A 609 -18.09 1.07 -4.95
CA SER A 609 -18.55 0.60 -3.63
C SER A 609 -17.63 -0.48 -3.05
N GLN A 610 -17.22 -1.45 -3.87
CA GLN A 610 -16.32 -2.57 -3.51
C GLN A 610 -15.06 -2.14 -2.75
N ILE A 611 -14.28 -1.19 -3.28
CA ILE A 611 -13.07 -0.65 -2.60
C ILE A 611 -13.38 0.57 -1.71
N ASN A 612 -14.66 0.79 -1.37
CA ASN A 612 -15.15 1.89 -0.53
C ASN A 612 -14.67 3.30 -0.98
N ALA A 613 -14.44 3.46 -2.28
CA ALA A 613 -13.88 4.69 -2.87
C ALA A 613 -14.91 5.80 -3.02
N ILE A 614 -16.08 5.46 -3.57
CA ILE A 614 -17.16 6.40 -3.90
C ILE A 614 -18.46 5.84 -3.31
N THR A 615 -18.81 6.34 -2.14
CA THR A 615 -19.93 5.84 -1.30
C THR A 615 -20.82 6.96 -0.73
N GLY A 616 -20.44 8.23 -0.93
CA GLY A 616 -21.03 9.38 -0.26
C GLY A 616 -20.52 9.61 1.17
N LYS A 617 -19.68 8.72 1.71
CA LYS A 617 -19.12 8.85 3.05
C LYS A 617 -17.70 9.35 2.97
N TYR A 618 -17.36 10.38 3.74
CA TYR A 618 -16.00 10.94 3.79
C TYR A 618 -14.98 9.95 4.39
N GLY A 619 -15.40 9.05 5.29
CA GLY A 619 -14.56 8.01 5.88
C GLY A 619 -13.58 8.53 6.95
N SER A 620 -13.09 7.63 7.82
CA SER A 620 -12.23 8.03 8.93
C SER A 620 -10.85 8.51 8.50
N SER A 621 -10.29 7.99 7.39
CA SER A 621 -8.92 8.30 6.98
C SER A 621 -8.69 9.78 6.61
N PRO A 622 -9.42 10.39 5.66
CA PRO A 622 -9.22 11.81 5.35
C PRO A 622 -9.79 12.71 6.45
N SER A 623 -10.91 12.33 7.06
CA SER A 623 -11.53 13.15 8.13
C SER A 623 -10.62 13.25 9.36
N GLY A 624 -10.09 12.12 9.83
CA GLY A 624 -9.16 12.07 10.96
C GLY A 624 -7.79 12.68 10.67
N TRP A 625 -7.35 12.70 9.41
CA TRP A 625 -6.15 13.44 8.99
C TRP A 625 -6.34 14.95 9.17
N PHE A 626 -7.39 15.52 8.56
CA PHE A 626 -7.61 16.97 8.63
C PHE A 626 -7.92 17.44 10.06
N HIS A 627 -8.75 16.71 10.80
CA HIS A 627 -9.13 17.02 12.17
C HIS A 627 -7.93 16.92 13.15
N TYR A 628 -7.33 15.74 13.30
CA TYR A 628 -6.34 15.56 14.39
C TYR A 628 -4.93 16.02 14.02
N GLN A 629 -4.56 16.03 12.74
CA GLN A 629 -3.18 16.29 12.32
C GLN A 629 -2.98 17.61 11.55
N VAL A 630 -3.97 18.09 10.79
CA VAL A 630 -3.88 19.41 10.13
C VAL A 630 -4.38 20.55 11.01
N MET A 631 -5.50 20.37 11.75
CA MET A 631 -5.94 21.31 12.79
C MET A 631 -5.21 21.11 14.13
N GLY A 632 -4.72 19.90 14.39
CA GLY A 632 -3.91 19.58 15.57
C GLY A 632 -4.71 19.22 16.84
N ASP A 633 -5.97 18.82 16.69
CA ASP A 633 -6.85 18.51 17.82
C ASP A 633 -6.37 17.29 18.63
N LYS A 634 -6.41 17.45 19.96
CA LYS A 634 -5.79 16.52 20.93
C LYS A 634 -6.77 15.66 21.71
N VAL A 635 -8.06 15.77 21.43
CA VAL A 635 -9.14 15.04 22.10
C VAL A 635 -9.95 14.28 21.07
N TYR A 636 -10.15 12.98 21.29
CA TYR A 636 -10.98 12.17 20.41
C TYR A 636 -12.46 12.55 20.56
N ASN A 637 -13.05 13.09 19.49
CA ASN A 637 -14.48 13.37 19.39
C ASN A 637 -14.90 13.23 17.91
N GLU A 638 -15.86 12.36 17.63
CA GLU A 638 -16.33 12.12 16.25
C GLU A 638 -17.34 13.19 15.78
N ASN A 639 -17.85 14.02 16.69
CA ASN A 639 -18.90 15.00 16.43
C ASN A 639 -18.39 16.45 16.34
N SER A 640 -17.10 16.72 16.59
CA SER A 640 -16.52 18.08 16.52
C SER A 640 -16.07 18.51 15.12
N PHE A 641 -16.18 17.62 14.12
CA PHE A 641 -15.64 17.86 12.78
C PHE A 641 -16.54 17.23 11.71
N ASP A 642 -17.10 18.07 10.84
CA ASP A 642 -17.83 17.67 9.63
C ASP A 642 -16.92 17.90 8.43
N ALA A 643 -16.33 16.81 7.92
CA ALA A 643 -15.42 16.84 6.77
C ALA A 643 -16.02 17.50 5.52
N GLY A 644 -17.36 17.56 5.38
CA GLY A 644 -18.05 18.24 4.28
C GLY A 644 -18.25 19.74 4.46
N LYS A 645 -17.94 20.29 5.65
CA LYS A 645 -18.00 21.72 5.98
C LYS A 645 -16.61 22.29 6.29
N ASP A 646 -15.80 21.54 7.04
CA ASP A 646 -14.58 22.06 7.67
C ASP A 646 -13.33 21.91 6.79
N VAL A 647 -13.31 20.95 5.85
CA VAL A 647 -12.22 20.77 4.88
C VAL A 647 -12.35 21.78 3.73
N THR A 648 -11.98 23.01 4.05
CA THR A 648 -11.90 24.12 3.10
C THR A 648 -10.61 24.06 2.26
N PRO A 649 -10.55 24.73 1.09
CA PRO A 649 -9.31 24.92 0.34
C PRO A 649 -8.17 25.51 1.18
N ALA A 650 -8.48 26.40 2.13
CA ALA A 650 -7.49 26.96 3.05
C ALA A 650 -6.87 25.90 3.98
N LEU A 651 -7.68 24.96 4.50
CA LEU A 651 -7.20 23.85 5.33
C LEU A 651 -6.41 22.82 4.52
N ILE A 652 -6.83 22.54 3.27
CA ILE A 652 -6.06 21.69 2.33
C ILE A 652 -4.67 22.28 2.10
N MET A 653 -4.60 23.58 1.77
CA MET A 653 -3.32 24.28 1.57
C MET A 653 -2.55 24.50 2.87
N GLN A 654 -3.18 24.47 4.05
CA GLN A 654 -2.48 24.43 5.34
C GLN A 654 -1.73 23.09 5.49
N GLY A 655 -2.42 21.96 5.33
CA GLY A 655 -1.82 20.62 5.44
C GLY A 655 -0.67 20.38 4.46
N GLU A 656 -0.81 20.86 3.20
CA GLU A 656 0.27 20.75 2.20
C GLU A 656 1.48 21.63 2.52
N ARG A 657 1.32 22.72 3.28
CA ARG A 657 2.43 23.59 3.71
C ARG A 657 3.10 23.14 5.01
N SER A 658 2.41 22.40 5.88
CA SER A 658 2.98 21.90 7.14
C SER A 658 3.49 20.47 7.09
N ASP A 659 3.13 19.68 6.05
CA ASP A 659 3.31 18.21 5.94
C ASP A 659 3.44 17.50 7.30
N PRO A 660 2.39 17.55 8.14
CA PRO A 660 2.51 17.28 9.56
C PRO A 660 2.74 15.77 9.80
N GLY A 661 3.98 15.40 10.13
CA GLY A 661 4.39 13.99 10.21
C GLY A 661 4.89 13.41 8.87
N GLU A 662 5.23 14.26 7.90
CA GLU A 662 6.02 13.92 6.71
C GLU A 662 5.37 12.89 5.75
N THR A 663 4.05 13.00 5.58
CA THR A 663 3.23 11.99 4.91
C THR A 663 3.15 12.13 3.38
N ILE A 664 3.43 13.31 2.80
CA ILE A 664 3.24 13.57 1.35
C ILE A 664 3.88 12.49 0.48
N THR A 665 5.11 12.07 0.80
CA THR A 665 5.81 10.95 0.13
C THR A 665 5.91 11.10 -1.41
N PHE A 666 6.06 12.32 -1.92
CA PHE A 666 5.98 12.62 -3.37
C PHE A 666 7.24 13.26 -3.96
N ASN A 667 8.41 13.05 -3.32
CA ASN A 667 9.69 13.53 -3.83
C ASN A 667 10.11 12.74 -5.09
N PRO A 668 10.34 13.37 -6.26
CA PRO A 668 10.79 12.68 -7.46
C PRO A 668 12.31 12.43 -7.53
N ASP A 669 13.09 12.91 -6.55
CA ASP A 669 14.53 12.61 -6.49
C ASP A 669 14.79 11.22 -5.89
N LEU A 670 14.86 10.22 -6.77
CA LEU A 670 15.28 8.86 -6.41
C LEU A 670 16.76 8.59 -6.75
N SER A 671 17.57 9.64 -6.99
CA SER A 671 18.96 9.49 -7.44
C SER A 671 19.79 8.65 -6.48
N ALA A 672 19.71 8.90 -5.17
CA ALA A 672 20.46 8.16 -4.16
C ALA A 672 20.10 6.67 -4.13
N PHE A 673 18.81 6.32 -4.24
CA PHE A 673 18.36 4.92 -4.30
C PHE A 673 18.86 4.24 -5.58
N PHE A 674 18.80 4.91 -6.73
CA PHE A 674 19.31 4.36 -7.99
C PHE A 674 20.83 4.23 -8.02
N ASP A 675 21.57 5.16 -7.41
CA ASP A 675 23.04 5.13 -7.33
C ASP A 675 23.56 4.12 -6.28
N ALA A 676 22.74 3.78 -5.28
CA ALA A 676 22.92 2.61 -4.42
C ALA A 676 22.64 1.27 -5.15
N GLY A 677 22.08 1.31 -6.38
CA GLY A 677 21.72 0.14 -7.18
C GLY A 677 20.25 -0.29 -7.12
N GLY A 678 19.40 0.48 -6.42
CA GLY A 678 18.00 0.18 -6.14
C GLY A 678 17.12 -0.05 -7.35
N LYS A 679 16.29 -1.09 -7.29
CA LYS A 679 15.31 -1.45 -8.32
C LYS A 679 13.89 -1.25 -7.80
N LEU A 680 13.10 -0.45 -8.51
CA LEU A 680 11.71 -0.15 -8.19
C LEU A 680 10.80 -0.73 -9.27
N MET A 681 9.95 -1.67 -8.87
CA MET A 681 8.80 -2.11 -9.66
C MET A 681 7.54 -1.51 -9.03
N HIS A 682 6.83 -0.71 -9.82
CA HIS A 682 5.63 0.00 -9.41
C HIS A 682 4.48 -0.50 -10.28
N TYR A 683 3.31 -0.71 -9.70
CA TYR A 683 2.11 -1.00 -10.48
C TYR A 683 0.88 -0.27 -9.92
N HIS A 684 -0.09 0.01 -10.77
CA HIS A 684 -1.34 0.66 -10.38
C HIS A 684 -2.52 0.11 -11.19
N GLY A 685 -3.64 -0.16 -10.52
CA GLY A 685 -4.88 -0.56 -11.19
C GLY A 685 -5.48 0.60 -11.98
N LEU A 686 -5.72 0.42 -13.27
CA LEU A 686 -6.35 1.46 -14.10
C LEU A 686 -7.83 1.66 -13.80
N ALA A 687 -8.45 0.74 -13.05
CA ALA A 687 -9.80 0.84 -12.51
C ALA A 687 -9.79 1.16 -10.99
N ASP A 688 -8.66 1.60 -10.43
CA ASP A 688 -8.55 2.07 -9.04
C ASP A 688 -9.26 3.41 -8.87
N ALA A 689 -10.27 3.43 -7.98
CA ALA A 689 -11.01 4.64 -7.60
C ALA A 689 -10.61 5.17 -6.22
N LEU A 690 -9.96 4.35 -5.38
CA LEU A 690 -9.58 4.74 -4.02
C LEU A 690 -8.29 5.57 -4.04
N VAL A 691 -7.40 5.26 -4.99
CA VAL A 691 -6.26 6.09 -5.39
C VAL A 691 -6.32 6.25 -6.91
N PRO A 692 -6.73 7.42 -7.46
CA PRO A 692 -6.83 7.62 -8.91
C PRO A 692 -5.48 7.38 -9.61
N PRO A 693 -5.37 6.46 -10.59
CA PRO A 693 -4.10 5.88 -11.02
C PRO A 693 -3.15 6.84 -11.75
N LEU A 694 -3.66 7.96 -12.29
CA LEU A 694 -2.86 8.90 -13.07
C LEU A 694 -1.72 9.55 -12.27
N ILE A 695 -1.90 9.69 -10.95
CA ILE A 695 -0.87 10.06 -9.98
C ILE A 695 0.45 9.29 -10.17
N SER A 696 0.38 8.01 -10.55
CA SER A 696 1.55 7.16 -10.70
C SER A 696 2.28 7.38 -12.02
N SER A 697 1.55 7.63 -13.11
CA SER A 697 2.14 8.11 -14.36
C SER A 697 2.73 9.52 -14.22
N ARG A 698 2.07 10.41 -13.45
CA ARG A 698 2.60 11.74 -13.08
C ARG A 698 3.92 11.61 -12.32
N TYR A 699 3.96 10.79 -11.27
CA TYR A 699 5.17 10.55 -10.49
C TYR A 699 6.31 9.93 -11.32
N TYR A 700 6.01 8.96 -12.20
CA TYR A 700 7.00 8.38 -13.11
C TYR A 700 7.64 9.44 -14.03
N GLU A 701 6.83 10.30 -14.67
CA GLU A 701 7.34 11.38 -15.51
C GLU A 701 8.11 12.45 -14.71
N MET A 702 7.72 12.72 -13.45
CA MET A 702 8.47 13.60 -12.54
C MET A 702 9.85 13.03 -12.20
N VAL A 703 9.93 11.74 -11.82
CA VAL A 703 11.20 11.05 -11.56
C VAL A 703 12.07 11.02 -12.83
N LYS A 704 11.48 10.69 -13.98
CA LYS A 704 12.15 10.65 -15.30
C LYS A 704 12.75 12.01 -15.69
N LYS A 705 12.03 13.10 -15.44
CA LYS A 705 12.52 14.47 -15.62
C LYS A 705 13.69 14.81 -14.68
N LYS A 706 13.71 14.25 -13.48
CA LYS A 706 14.68 14.55 -12.41
C LYS A 706 15.96 13.71 -12.48
N VAL A 707 15.87 12.40 -12.75
CA VAL A 707 17.03 11.48 -12.81
C VAL A 707 17.54 11.20 -14.24
N GLY A 708 16.80 11.64 -15.26
CA GLY A 708 17.14 11.40 -16.67
C GLY A 708 17.15 9.91 -17.03
N ASN A 709 18.17 9.47 -17.79
CA ASN A 709 18.23 8.10 -18.31
C ASN A 709 18.32 7.00 -17.24
N LYS A 710 18.81 7.30 -16.01
CA LYS A 710 18.93 6.33 -14.90
C LYS A 710 17.64 5.56 -14.61
N ILE A 711 16.48 6.15 -14.92
CA ILE A 711 15.17 5.54 -14.71
C ILE A 711 15.01 4.19 -15.45
N LYS A 712 15.61 4.03 -16.64
CA LYS A 712 15.47 2.84 -17.49
C LYS A 712 16.00 1.56 -16.84
N ASP A 713 17.08 1.73 -16.07
CA ASP A 713 17.88 0.66 -15.50
C ASP A 713 17.45 0.30 -14.08
N SER A 714 16.61 1.14 -13.45
CA SER A 714 16.24 1.04 -12.04
C SER A 714 14.76 1.28 -11.69
N TYR A 715 13.89 1.72 -12.61
CA TYR A 715 12.47 1.95 -12.30
C TYR A 715 11.50 1.60 -13.46
N ARG A 716 10.62 0.62 -13.22
CA ARG A 716 9.54 0.18 -14.11
C ARG A 716 8.18 0.49 -13.47
N LEU A 717 7.27 1.10 -14.22
CA LEU A 717 5.86 1.28 -13.85
C LEU A 717 4.98 0.42 -14.76
N TYR A 718 4.01 -0.30 -14.18
CA TYR A 718 3.02 -1.12 -14.88
C TYR A 718 1.61 -0.60 -14.59
N MET A 719 0.94 -0.05 -15.60
CA MET A 719 -0.47 0.35 -15.49
C MET A 719 -1.33 -0.87 -15.87
N ILE A 720 -2.23 -1.30 -14.99
CA ILE A 720 -2.93 -2.60 -15.13
C ILE A 720 -4.40 -2.40 -15.51
N PRO A 721 -4.82 -2.66 -16.76
CA PRO A 721 -6.22 -2.64 -17.18
C PRO A 721 -7.13 -3.52 -16.31
N GLY A 722 -8.31 -3.01 -15.97
CA GLY A 722 -9.36 -3.76 -15.28
C GLY A 722 -9.04 -4.22 -13.85
N MET A 723 -7.88 -3.87 -13.30
CA MET A 723 -7.56 -4.10 -11.89
C MET A 723 -8.00 -2.91 -11.04
N LEU A 724 -8.59 -3.20 -9.88
CA LEU A 724 -8.98 -2.21 -8.87
C LEU A 724 -7.79 -1.85 -7.96
N HIS A 725 -8.07 -1.41 -6.73
CA HIS A 725 -7.04 -1.10 -5.74
C HIS A 725 -6.26 -2.35 -5.34
N CYS A 726 -4.95 -2.37 -5.65
CA CYS A 726 -3.99 -3.47 -5.45
C CYS A 726 -4.25 -4.78 -6.23
N ARG A 727 -5.50 -5.15 -6.45
CA ARG A 727 -5.96 -6.47 -6.92
C ARG A 727 -7.43 -6.41 -7.35
N SER A 728 -8.02 -7.58 -7.63
CA SER A 728 -9.45 -7.76 -7.96
C SER A 728 -9.88 -6.99 -9.21
N GLY A 729 -11.16 -7.11 -9.60
CA GLY A 729 -11.69 -6.52 -10.83
C GLY A 729 -11.72 -7.51 -12.00
N THR A 730 -12.03 -7.01 -13.21
CA THR A 730 -12.25 -7.83 -14.42
C THR A 730 -10.97 -8.14 -15.19
N GLY A 731 -9.86 -7.47 -14.90
CA GLY A 731 -8.61 -7.54 -15.65
C GLY A 731 -7.59 -8.58 -15.17
N CYS A 732 -6.40 -8.55 -15.78
CA CYS A 732 -5.30 -9.49 -15.51
C CYS A 732 -4.51 -9.15 -14.24
N PHE A 733 -5.16 -9.11 -13.09
CA PHE A 733 -4.56 -8.68 -11.83
C PHE A 733 -3.66 -9.72 -11.15
N ASN A 734 -3.64 -10.98 -11.59
CA ASN A 734 -2.84 -12.03 -10.95
C ASN A 734 -1.43 -12.08 -11.54
N PHE A 735 -0.47 -11.44 -10.86
CA PHE A 735 0.93 -11.36 -11.31
C PHE A 735 1.97 -11.27 -10.17
N GLY A 736 1.61 -11.57 -8.92
CA GLY A 736 2.57 -11.58 -7.79
C GLY A 736 2.92 -10.19 -7.26
N GLY A 737 2.10 -9.18 -7.57
CA GLY A 737 2.19 -7.86 -6.96
C GLY A 737 1.89 -7.88 -5.46
N ALA A 738 2.29 -6.82 -4.76
CA ALA A 738 2.01 -6.66 -3.32
C ALA A 738 0.51 -6.72 -3.01
N GLY A 739 0.11 -7.30 -1.88
CA GLY A 739 -1.31 -7.41 -1.49
C GLY A 739 -2.16 -8.36 -2.36
N GLN A 740 -1.59 -9.07 -3.34
CA GLN A 740 -2.24 -10.13 -4.13
C GLN A 740 -2.16 -11.48 -3.40
N VAL A 741 -2.87 -11.55 -2.27
CA VAL A 741 -2.77 -12.64 -1.28
C VAL A 741 -4.13 -13.20 -0.83
N GLU A 742 -5.17 -12.95 -1.61
CA GLU A 742 -6.49 -13.56 -1.40
C GLU A 742 -6.47 -15.05 -1.77
N ALA A 743 -7.46 -15.81 -1.27
CA ALA A 743 -7.56 -17.25 -1.51
C ALA A 743 -7.55 -17.56 -3.03
N GLY A 744 -6.64 -18.44 -3.45
CA GLY A 744 -6.39 -18.79 -4.85
C GLY A 744 -5.89 -17.67 -5.77
N SER A 745 -5.66 -16.45 -5.29
CA SER A 745 -5.04 -15.37 -6.09
C SER A 745 -3.54 -15.62 -6.23
N ARG A 746 -3.12 -16.12 -7.40
CA ARG A 746 -1.72 -16.46 -7.68
C ARG A 746 -1.32 -16.23 -9.14
N PRO A 747 -0.04 -15.98 -9.43
CA PRO A 747 0.48 -16.03 -10.80
C PRO A 747 0.17 -17.35 -11.51
N LEU A 748 0.15 -17.29 -12.84
CA LEU A 748 -0.17 -18.44 -13.67
C LEU A 748 0.87 -19.58 -13.54
N ARG A 749 2.15 -19.23 -13.32
CA ARG A 749 3.32 -20.12 -13.20
C ARG A 749 4.37 -19.53 -12.28
N TYR A 750 5.18 -20.37 -11.65
CA TYR A 750 6.32 -19.95 -10.85
C TYR A 750 7.52 -19.56 -11.75
N ASP A 751 7.43 -18.42 -12.43
CA ASP A 751 8.54 -17.89 -13.24
C ASP A 751 8.63 -16.34 -13.24
N ASN A 752 9.80 -15.83 -13.65
CA ASN A 752 10.12 -14.40 -13.73
C ASN A 752 9.35 -13.61 -14.82
N LYS A 753 8.40 -14.23 -15.52
CA LYS A 753 7.51 -13.58 -16.50
C LYS A 753 6.10 -13.43 -15.95
N HIS A 754 5.63 -14.38 -15.14
CA HIS A 754 4.29 -14.35 -14.56
C HIS A 754 4.28 -13.78 -13.13
N ASP A 755 5.41 -13.86 -12.40
CA ASP A 755 5.54 -13.37 -11.02
C ASP A 755 6.46 -12.13 -10.94
N MET A 756 5.91 -11.01 -10.49
CA MET A 756 6.58 -9.72 -10.34
C MET A 756 7.67 -9.75 -9.26
N PHE A 757 7.56 -10.58 -8.22
CA PHE A 757 8.57 -10.70 -7.19
C PHE A 757 9.77 -11.53 -7.68
N LEU A 758 9.52 -12.62 -8.43
CA LEU A 758 10.59 -13.34 -9.12
C LEU A 758 11.28 -12.47 -10.19
N ALA A 759 10.51 -11.63 -10.91
CA ALA A 759 11.06 -10.67 -11.87
C ALA A 759 11.92 -9.57 -11.21
N LEU A 760 11.55 -9.14 -10.00
CA LEU A 760 12.35 -8.18 -9.22
C LEU A 760 13.65 -8.81 -8.71
N ILE A 761 13.60 -10.07 -8.25
CA ILE A 761 14.79 -10.85 -7.87
C ILE A 761 15.77 -10.95 -9.04
N ASP A 762 15.31 -11.36 -10.22
CA ASP A 762 16.14 -11.47 -11.43
C ASP A 762 16.75 -10.11 -11.84
N TRP A 763 16.05 -8.99 -11.59
CA TRP A 763 16.54 -7.65 -11.90
C TRP A 763 17.56 -7.13 -10.87
N VAL A 764 17.37 -7.44 -9.59
CA VAL A 764 18.30 -7.06 -8.50
C VAL A 764 19.58 -7.89 -8.55
N GLU A 765 19.44 -9.21 -8.64
CA GLU A 765 20.54 -10.16 -8.39
C GLU A 765 21.28 -10.55 -9.67
N LEU A 766 20.58 -10.60 -10.81
CA LEU A 766 21.15 -10.97 -12.12
C LEU A 766 21.19 -9.80 -13.13
N GLY A 767 20.73 -8.61 -12.73
CA GLY A 767 20.64 -7.42 -13.60
C GLY A 767 19.59 -7.49 -14.70
N LYS A 768 18.74 -8.53 -14.72
CA LYS A 768 17.80 -8.83 -15.81
C LYS A 768 16.49 -8.05 -15.65
N ALA A 769 16.45 -6.83 -16.16
CA ALA A 769 15.23 -6.02 -16.17
C ALA A 769 14.10 -6.71 -16.97
N PRO A 770 12.90 -6.92 -16.38
CA PRO A 770 11.77 -7.51 -17.10
C PRO A 770 11.31 -6.59 -18.25
N THR A 771 11.19 -7.15 -19.45
CA THR A 771 10.72 -6.43 -20.66
C THR A 771 9.22 -6.20 -20.62
N ALA A 772 8.46 -7.19 -20.16
CA ALA A 772 7.05 -7.16 -19.79
C ALA A 772 6.79 -8.35 -18.84
N LEU A 773 5.67 -8.32 -18.11
CA LEU A 773 5.16 -9.49 -17.38
C LEU A 773 3.93 -10.08 -18.09
N ILE A 774 3.38 -11.19 -17.60
CA ILE A 774 2.12 -11.80 -18.07
C ILE A 774 1.19 -11.96 -16.87
N GLY A 775 0.14 -11.15 -16.82
CA GLY A 775 -0.90 -11.26 -15.80
C GLY A 775 -2.02 -12.21 -16.23
N ALA A 776 -2.66 -12.84 -15.27
CA ALA A 776 -3.84 -13.70 -15.48
C ALA A 776 -5.13 -13.09 -14.92
N ALA A 777 -6.24 -13.30 -15.65
CA ALA A 777 -7.60 -13.08 -15.18
C ALA A 777 -8.29 -14.44 -15.00
N TYR A 778 -8.73 -14.77 -13.79
CA TYR A 778 -9.46 -16.01 -13.50
C TYR A 778 -10.97 -15.81 -13.57
N LYS A 779 -11.70 -16.92 -13.69
CA LYS A 779 -13.17 -16.95 -13.66
C LYS A 779 -13.67 -16.75 -12.23
N ASN A 780 -14.90 -16.24 -12.09
CA ASN A 780 -15.61 -16.46 -10.84
C ASN A 780 -16.02 -17.95 -10.69
N LYS A 781 -16.42 -18.37 -9.49
CA LYS A 781 -16.95 -19.72 -9.20
C LYS A 781 -18.07 -20.22 -10.12
N ASN A 782 -18.75 -19.34 -10.85
CA ASN A 782 -19.79 -19.66 -11.82
C ASN A 782 -19.26 -19.83 -13.27
N GLY A 783 -17.93 -19.75 -13.46
CA GLY A 783 -17.24 -19.90 -14.74
C GLY A 783 -17.14 -18.63 -15.59
N GLY A 784 -17.59 -17.47 -15.09
CA GLY A 784 -17.75 -16.23 -15.85
C GLY A 784 -16.84 -15.07 -15.42
N THR A 785 -17.14 -13.87 -15.93
CA THR A 785 -16.55 -12.60 -15.49
C THR A 785 -16.94 -12.29 -14.04
N PRO A 786 -16.05 -11.71 -13.21
CA PRO A 786 -16.41 -11.25 -11.87
C PRO A 786 -17.50 -10.17 -11.90
N THR A 787 -18.46 -10.28 -10.98
CA THR A 787 -19.66 -9.42 -10.90
C THR A 787 -19.82 -8.70 -9.55
N SER A 788 -19.01 -9.06 -8.55
CA SER A 788 -18.97 -8.47 -7.21
C SER A 788 -17.56 -8.65 -6.61
N ASP A 789 -17.26 -7.86 -5.59
CA ASP A 789 -16.17 -8.08 -4.63
C ASP A 789 -16.16 -9.46 -3.95
N SER A 790 -17.35 -10.03 -3.74
CA SER A 790 -17.56 -11.35 -3.14
C SER A 790 -17.49 -12.52 -4.13
N ASP A 791 -17.22 -12.25 -5.42
CA ASP A 791 -16.93 -13.31 -6.38
C ASP A 791 -15.52 -13.87 -6.15
N ASP A 792 -15.48 -15.05 -5.55
CA ASP A 792 -14.29 -15.91 -5.55
C ASP A 792 -13.73 -16.05 -6.96
N THR A 793 -12.49 -15.60 -7.14
CA THR A 793 -11.70 -15.61 -8.38
C THR A 793 -10.40 -16.41 -8.23
N ALA A 794 -10.43 -17.43 -7.37
CA ALA A 794 -9.33 -18.38 -7.23
C ALA A 794 -8.91 -19.03 -8.55
N PHE A 795 -7.60 -19.32 -8.68
CA PHE A 795 -7.00 -20.09 -9.77
C PHE A 795 -7.80 -21.34 -10.16
N GLY A 796 -8.32 -22.08 -9.18
CA GLY A 796 -9.11 -23.30 -9.38
C GLY A 796 -10.41 -23.12 -10.17
N ASN A 797 -10.96 -21.91 -10.24
CA ASN A 797 -12.12 -21.59 -11.08
C ASN A 797 -11.74 -21.52 -12.58
N GLY A 798 -10.45 -21.50 -12.90
CA GLY A 798 -9.89 -21.58 -14.24
C GLY A 798 -9.66 -20.21 -14.89
N LEU A 799 -8.86 -20.21 -15.96
CA LEU A 799 -8.47 -19.01 -16.68
C LEU A 799 -9.63 -18.43 -17.52
N ARG A 800 -9.78 -17.09 -17.52
CA ARG A 800 -10.54 -16.32 -18.54
C ARG A 800 -9.60 -15.94 -19.68
N PHE A 801 -8.53 -15.21 -19.39
CA PHE A 801 -7.52 -14.76 -20.36
C PHE A 801 -6.22 -14.30 -19.68
N THR A 802 -5.20 -14.02 -20.49
CA THR A 802 -3.93 -13.40 -20.10
C THR A 802 -3.60 -12.18 -20.96
N ARG A 803 -2.88 -11.21 -20.39
CA ARG A 803 -2.39 -10.01 -21.10
C ARG A 803 -0.92 -9.75 -20.74
N PRO A 804 -0.10 -9.23 -21.66
CA PRO A 804 1.20 -8.71 -21.30
C PRO A 804 1.01 -7.44 -20.46
N LEU A 805 1.68 -7.38 -19.31
CA LEU A 805 1.72 -6.19 -18.46
C LEU A 805 2.91 -5.35 -18.93
N CYS A 806 2.60 -4.29 -19.67
CA CYS A 806 3.58 -3.49 -20.37
C CYS A 806 4.20 -2.41 -19.48
N PRO A 807 5.52 -2.16 -19.59
CA PRO A 807 6.16 -1.07 -18.88
C PRO A 807 5.71 0.27 -19.49
N TYR A 808 5.10 1.11 -18.67
CA TYR A 808 4.72 2.47 -19.01
C TYR A 808 5.94 3.24 -19.59
N PRO A 809 5.80 3.97 -20.72
CA PRO A 809 4.54 4.42 -21.34
C PRO A 809 3.86 3.45 -22.33
N THR A 810 4.44 2.29 -22.63
CA THR A 810 3.82 1.33 -23.57
C THR A 810 2.55 0.69 -22.98
N GLU A 811 1.56 0.43 -23.82
CA GLU A 811 0.31 -0.25 -23.44
C GLU A 811 0.17 -1.56 -24.23
N ALA A 812 -0.64 -2.50 -23.75
CA ALA A 812 -0.88 -3.75 -24.47
C ALA A 812 -1.74 -3.49 -25.74
N ARG A 813 -1.24 -3.86 -26.92
CA ARG A 813 -1.97 -3.77 -28.20
C ARG A 813 -2.13 -5.16 -28.81
N LEU A 814 -3.30 -5.45 -29.38
CA LEU A 814 -3.50 -6.65 -30.19
C LEU A 814 -2.63 -6.56 -31.46
N LYS A 815 -1.88 -7.61 -31.78
CA LYS A 815 -0.98 -7.63 -32.95
C LYS A 815 -1.75 -7.45 -34.25
N LYS A 816 -1.21 -6.64 -35.17
CA LYS A 816 -1.82 -6.40 -36.47
C LYS A 816 -1.93 -7.70 -37.26
N GLY A 817 -3.17 -8.15 -37.50
CA GLY A 817 -3.42 -9.42 -38.19
C GLY A 817 -3.22 -10.66 -37.31
N ALA A 818 -3.38 -10.55 -35.99
CA ALA A 818 -3.48 -11.72 -35.12
C ALA A 818 -4.61 -12.66 -35.58
N VAL A 819 -4.25 -13.90 -35.91
CA VAL A 819 -5.18 -14.98 -36.27
C VAL A 819 -5.05 -16.07 -35.21
N GLY A 820 -6.16 -16.42 -34.55
CA GLY A 820 -6.19 -17.40 -33.47
C GLY A 820 -6.88 -16.84 -32.22
N ASP A 821 -6.52 -17.39 -31.06
CA ASP A 821 -7.11 -17.01 -29.78
C ASP A 821 -6.64 -15.62 -29.31
N THR A 822 -7.58 -14.74 -28.99
CA THR A 822 -7.33 -13.42 -28.40
C THR A 822 -7.41 -13.43 -26.86
N GLY A 823 -7.64 -14.60 -26.24
CA GLY A 823 -7.52 -14.83 -24.80
C GLY A 823 -6.09 -14.99 -24.29
N VAL A 824 -5.09 -15.11 -25.17
CA VAL A 824 -3.68 -15.31 -24.79
C VAL A 824 -2.79 -14.08 -24.98
N ALA A 825 -1.89 -13.85 -24.02
CA ALA A 825 -0.96 -12.73 -24.03
C ALA A 825 -0.01 -12.70 -25.24
N SER A 826 0.26 -13.85 -25.86
CA SER A 826 1.09 -13.98 -27.06
C SER A 826 0.49 -13.29 -28.29
N SER A 827 -0.83 -13.10 -28.35
CA SER A 827 -1.54 -12.37 -29.41
C SER A 827 -1.38 -10.84 -29.29
N PHE A 828 -0.77 -10.36 -28.21
CA PHE A 828 -0.53 -8.94 -27.92
C PHE A 828 0.96 -8.60 -27.93
N GLU A 829 1.27 -7.31 -28.04
CA GLU A 829 2.59 -6.71 -27.85
C GLU A 829 2.48 -5.41 -27.06
N CYS A 830 3.63 -4.89 -26.60
CA CYS A 830 3.69 -3.63 -25.85
C CYS A 830 4.10 -2.49 -26.79
N ALA A 831 3.21 -1.51 -26.99
CA ALA A 831 3.41 -0.36 -27.88
C ALA A 831 2.69 0.92 -27.39
#